data_AF-Q6F1B9-F1
#
_entry.id   AF-Q6F1B9-F1
#
_cell.length_a   1.000
_cell.length_b   1.000
_cell.length_c   1.000
_cell.angle_alpha   90.00
_cell.angle_beta   90.00
_cell.angle_gamma   90.00
#
_symmetry.space_group_name_H-M   'P 1'
#
loop_
_entity.id
_entity.type
_entity.pdbx_description
1 polymer ?
#
loop_
_entity_poly.entity_id
_entity_poly.type
_entity_poly.pdbx_seq_one_letter_code
_entity_poly.pdbx_strand_id
1 'polypeptide(L)'
;MRKNVLKKLLGLLGTISLTVPTTILAVSCSTNTKKINIAIVIEKKSLGIINKPTEYEIRQAVLLNNPKLVTSDFEITNISTSESSGKATLIGQDKYNGEITVSFYIVPALEDNIINTDLGTISNKSESTIRNAILSKNPDININGFEITEIDSTSALIIGNDFIYNGSLTVVFTLQTIKPNLSSVITKKDLGILSDNNVLTIQQAVIKLNPKLTTKDINITSITQTSARVNSSASGRYTGSVNVTFTIQVVKQNLSSVLINTNLGNLQDNNASTIQASILAKNSNLLASDISIDYITQTSARVNSSASGRYTGSVNVTFTIQVVKQNLSSVLINTNLGNLQDNNASTIQASILAKNSNLLASDISIDYITQTSARVNSSASGRYTGSVYVSFTIQVVKQNLSSVLVNTNLGSLQDNNASTIQASILAKNSNLLASDISIDYITQTSARVNSSASGRYTGSVNVTFTINGTKPEKTNLTNVITNKNITTVLPNADPDLILNALVKDNSKLNSNYVRIYDAGFNSSSGWGWARVTSTNENVYINPKEGYLDLTFEVDENLLAIDLASVITNTNLGTLNKLDEITIKSQLSKLNSNLEVNYVDINNITETSAIVTSNSPSKYKGSVNITFKLDTSKAVPLSSVLKQTNLGTLSSTDENTIKQVIKSKNPNIDINAIGIDSQSITISNALVKSTDPTKYSGSVKIEYIIDTSNAVDLSTLIKERNLKGISDNLDSGIIRNILKFNPNTTIQEKDLKVINKTNEVATIQSNNLAKYKGSVQVQYEVKTLVGYHYDWGGNFENKIALNDKDLLTSSYNVINLSFLYSTVEYQMPTYSPNNPAAIKEGVKALQSQGKRVLISMGGATAEHMKFRNDQKDQLKTAIKSVINEYGFDGLDIDWESESLKSSESKNVTAEALKELKDEYKSEGKDFIITMAPEFPYLRKIKEADGNYKEFLDGLDGYYDWINPQFYNGWGDGVLVETSEDAKKTGVQQNTYITNDNVDKRGEFYYLMSKYITSKPNNQNGFYQIPADKFIIGASTNEPAGRGAGSKEAFNKAYNLLNSDGIKIRGLMTWSILFDAFEGMIPDTYGGTEPKIMWYRWSYSKWFDESFGKLQDNV
;
A
#
# COMPACT_ATOMS: atom_id res chain seq x y z
N MET A 1 3.14 44.79 -50.01
CA MET A 1 3.34 45.33 -51.37
C MET A 1 3.41 46.86 -51.28
N ARG A 2 4.17 47.54 -52.17
CA ARG A 2 4.12 48.97 -52.60
C ARG A 2 3.57 50.04 -51.60
N LYS A 3 4.17 51.21 -51.37
CA LYS A 3 5.34 51.94 -51.92
C LYS A 3 5.66 53.13 -50.96
N ASN A 4 6.94 53.51 -50.81
CA ASN A 4 7.54 54.88 -50.82
C ASN A 4 6.70 56.12 -50.39
N VAL A 5 7.18 57.23 -49.76
CA VAL A 5 8.46 57.75 -49.18
C VAL A 5 8.12 59.19 -48.63
N LEU A 6 8.67 59.82 -47.57
CA LEU A 6 10.02 60.41 -47.39
C LEU A 6 10.27 60.99 -45.95
N LYS A 7 11.55 61.02 -45.53
CA LYS A 7 12.31 61.84 -44.54
C LYS A 7 11.71 62.65 -43.35
N LYS A 8 12.41 62.44 -42.20
CA LYS A 8 12.73 63.33 -41.05
C LYS A 8 13.41 64.67 -41.48
N LEU A 9 13.73 65.69 -40.67
CA LEU A 9 14.37 65.72 -39.33
C LEU A 9 14.56 67.19 -38.82
N LEU A 10 14.52 67.43 -37.49
CA LEU A 10 15.09 68.59 -36.72
C LEU A 10 14.56 70.02 -37.06
N GLY A 11 14.68 71.04 -36.20
CA GLY A 11 15.33 71.16 -34.89
C GLY A 11 14.93 72.43 -34.11
N LEU A 12 15.56 72.67 -32.95
CA LEU A 12 15.08 73.51 -31.85
C LEU A 12 15.58 74.99 -31.88
N LEU A 13 14.75 75.92 -31.37
CA LEU A 13 15.06 77.24 -30.76
C LEU A 13 15.94 78.29 -31.49
N GLY A 14 15.46 79.54 -31.50
CA GLY A 14 16.25 80.74 -31.85
C GLY A 14 15.49 82.04 -31.54
N THR A 15 16.10 82.95 -30.78
CA THR A 15 15.45 84.10 -30.12
C THR A 15 15.75 85.47 -30.76
N ILE A 16 14.97 86.48 -30.35
CA ILE A 16 15.25 87.93 -30.30
C ILE A 16 14.82 88.83 -31.49
N SER A 17 14.09 89.87 -31.07
CA SER A 17 13.62 91.08 -31.76
C SER A 17 14.69 91.90 -32.49
N LEU A 18 14.26 92.63 -33.54
CA LEU A 18 14.68 94.03 -33.71
C LEU A 18 13.72 94.86 -34.57
N THR A 19 13.59 96.13 -34.17
CA THR A 19 12.67 97.17 -34.68
C THR A 19 13.18 97.93 -35.90
N VAL A 20 12.28 98.48 -36.72
CA VAL A 20 12.50 99.70 -37.54
C VAL A 20 11.16 100.44 -37.74
N PRO A 21 11.12 101.76 -38.07
CA PRO A 21 10.28 102.69 -37.31
C PRO A 21 9.14 103.34 -38.10
N THR A 22 8.32 104.08 -37.35
CA THR A 22 7.22 104.93 -37.81
C THR A 22 7.65 106.08 -38.75
N THR A 23 6.85 106.32 -39.77
CA THR A 23 6.28 107.66 -40.09
C THR A 23 5.10 107.51 -41.03
N ILE A 24 3.95 108.11 -40.70
CA ILE A 24 3.10 108.88 -41.62
C ILE A 24 2.26 109.86 -40.79
N LEU A 25 2.01 111.01 -41.41
CA LEU A 25 1.44 112.24 -40.87
C LEU A 25 0.16 112.08 -40.04
N ALA A 26 0.09 112.82 -38.93
CA ALA A 26 -1.17 113.40 -38.48
C ALA A 26 -1.37 114.74 -39.21
N VAL A 27 -2.35 114.80 -40.12
CA VAL A 27 -2.91 116.08 -40.58
C VAL A 27 -4.11 116.41 -39.70
N SER A 28 -4.18 117.65 -39.24
CA SER A 28 -5.27 118.16 -38.41
C SER A 28 -6.62 118.10 -39.12
N CYS A 29 -7.65 117.55 -38.47
CA CYS A 29 -9.01 117.99 -38.73
C CYS A 29 -9.89 117.80 -37.48
N SER A 30 -10.39 118.91 -36.94
CA SER A 30 -11.33 118.93 -35.82
C SER A 30 -12.71 118.43 -36.27
N THR A 31 -13.25 117.41 -35.62
CA THR A 31 -14.71 117.18 -35.59
C THR A 31 -15.15 116.67 -34.23
N ASN A 32 -16.33 117.12 -33.78
CA ASN A 32 -17.00 116.60 -32.59
C ASN A 32 -17.49 115.17 -32.85
N THR A 33 -16.64 114.16 -32.68
CA THR A 33 -17.08 112.77 -32.66
C THR A 33 -17.72 112.47 -31.31
N LYS A 34 -19.06 112.37 -31.30
CA LYS A 34 -19.80 111.75 -30.19
C LYS A 34 -19.17 110.39 -29.89
N LYS A 35 -18.60 110.22 -28.69
CA LYS A 35 -18.15 108.91 -28.19
C LYS A 35 -19.32 107.92 -28.32
N ILE A 36 -19.03 106.74 -28.87
CA ILE A 36 -20.05 105.70 -29.10
C ILE A 36 -20.22 104.92 -27.80
N ASN A 37 -21.46 104.66 -27.38
CA ASN A 37 -21.70 103.89 -26.16
C ASN A 37 -21.24 102.43 -26.37
N ILE A 38 -20.33 101.96 -25.52
CA ILE A 38 -19.76 100.61 -25.60
C ILE A 38 -20.82 99.51 -25.52
N ALA A 39 -21.96 99.80 -24.87
CA ALA A 39 -23.13 98.92 -24.80
C ALA A 39 -23.75 98.57 -26.18
N ILE A 40 -23.45 99.36 -27.22
CA ILE A 40 -23.90 99.17 -28.61
C ILE A 40 -22.89 98.34 -29.41
N VAL A 41 -21.61 98.33 -28.99
CA VAL A 41 -20.50 97.67 -29.69
C VAL A 41 -20.27 96.24 -29.18
N ILE A 42 -20.65 95.96 -27.93
CA ILE A 42 -20.63 94.62 -27.35
C ILE A 42 -21.85 93.84 -27.85
N GLU A 43 -21.62 93.08 -28.93
CA GLU A 43 -22.58 92.18 -29.56
C GLU A 43 -22.84 90.93 -28.70
N LYS A 44 -21.82 90.42 -28.01
CA LYS A 44 -21.89 89.26 -27.11
C LYS A 44 -21.65 89.65 -25.66
N LYS A 45 -22.74 89.72 -24.90
CA LYS A 45 -22.78 90.07 -23.47
C LYS A 45 -22.58 88.87 -22.54
N SER A 46 -22.87 87.66 -23.02
CA SER A 46 -22.45 86.41 -22.38
C SER A 46 -21.14 85.98 -23.01
N LEU A 47 -20.09 85.85 -22.20
CA LEU A 47 -18.72 85.58 -22.64
C LEU A 47 -18.42 84.07 -22.75
N GLY A 48 -19.35 83.21 -22.31
CA GLY A 48 -19.13 81.78 -22.20
C GLY A 48 -18.43 81.40 -20.90
N ILE A 49 -17.61 80.34 -20.96
CA ILE A 49 -16.88 79.77 -19.83
C ILE A 49 -15.50 80.43 -19.71
N ILE A 50 -15.08 80.72 -18.48
CA ILE A 50 -13.70 81.05 -18.11
C ILE A 50 -13.27 80.13 -16.95
N ASN A 51 -11.96 79.98 -16.75
CA ASN A 51 -11.42 79.06 -15.75
C ASN A 51 -11.40 79.70 -14.36
N LYS A 52 -11.04 80.98 -14.28
CA LYS A 52 -10.94 81.76 -13.03
C LYS A 52 -11.46 83.18 -13.28
N PRO A 53 -12.20 83.80 -12.35
CA PRO A 53 -12.79 85.13 -12.52
C PRO A 53 -11.77 86.26 -12.33
N THR A 54 -10.66 86.20 -13.05
CA THR A 54 -9.62 87.23 -13.06
C THR A 54 -9.94 88.30 -14.10
N GLU A 55 -9.48 89.52 -13.86
CA GLU A 55 -9.58 90.61 -14.84
C GLU A 55 -8.96 90.22 -16.20
N TYR A 56 -7.84 89.50 -16.16
CA TYR A 56 -7.17 88.98 -17.35
C TYR A 56 -8.05 88.00 -18.16
N GLU A 57 -8.60 86.95 -17.53
CA GLU A 57 -9.42 85.96 -18.24
C GLU A 57 -10.72 86.58 -18.77
N ILE A 58 -11.37 87.42 -17.97
CA ILE A 58 -12.58 88.15 -18.40
C ILE A 58 -12.23 89.04 -19.60
N ARG A 59 -11.09 89.74 -19.58
CA ARG A 59 -10.62 90.57 -20.70
C ARG A 59 -10.39 89.76 -21.97
N GLN A 60 -9.72 88.60 -21.88
CA GLN A 60 -9.55 87.71 -23.02
C GLN A 60 -10.89 87.22 -23.57
N ALA A 61 -11.82 86.83 -22.69
CA ALA A 61 -13.15 86.37 -23.10
C ALA A 61 -14.01 87.48 -23.73
N VAL A 62 -13.87 88.73 -23.28
CA VAL A 62 -14.49 89.91 -23.93
C VAL A 62 -13.95 90.11 -25.34
N LEU A 63 -12.63 90.14 -25.51
CA LEU A 63 -11.98 90.35 -26.81
C LEU A 63 -12.30 89.21 -27.79
N LEU A 64 -12.27 87.96 -27.34
CA LEU A 64 -12.60 86.78 -28.15
C LEU A 64 -14.05 86.80 -28.64
N ASN A 65 -14.99 87.20 -27.78
CA ASN A 65 -16.42 87.25 -28.13
C ASN A 65 -16.83 88.52 -28.88
N ASN A 66 -16.05 89.61 -28.77
CA ASN A 66 -16.32 90.91 -29.37
C ASN A 66 -15.07 91.42 -30.13
N PRO A 67 -14.66 90.75 -31.23
CA PRO A 67 -13.35 90.94 -31.89
C PRO A 67 -13.15 92.31 -32.58
N LYS A 68 -14.12 93.21 -32.47
CA LYS A 68 -14.01 94.63 -32.91
C LYS A 68 -13.37 95.52 -31.86
N LEU A 69 -13.26 95.05 -30.61
CA LEU A 69 -12.62 95.75 -29.50
C LEU A 69 -11.13 95.39 -29.43
N VAL A 70 -10.30 96.34 -29.01
CA VAL A 70 -8.90 96.10 -28.59
C VAL A 70 -8.73 96.34 -27.09
N THR A 71 -7.58 95.92 -26.55
CA THR A 71 -7.29 95.92 -25.10
C THR A 71 -7.49 97.28 -24.42
N SER A 72 -7.22 98.40 -25.11
CA SER A 72 -7.37 99.76 -24.57
C SER A 72 -8.79 100.34 -24.68
N ASP A 73 -9.70 99.69 -25.41
CA ASP A 73 -11.05 100.22 -25.66
C ASP A 73 -11.96 100.19 -24.43
N PHE A 74 -11.57 99.50 -23.36
CA PHE A 74 -12.36 99.36 -22.14
C PHE A 74 -11.53 99.02 -20.90
N GLU A 75 -12.04 99.42 -19.74
CA GLU A 75 -11.61 98.94 -18.42
C GLU A 75 -12.63 97.95 -17.85
N ILE A 76 -12.18 97.04 -16.99
CA ILE A 76 -13.04 96.07 -16.30
C ILE A 76 -13.10 96.44 -14.81
N THR A 77 -14.31 96.64 -14.30
CA THR A 77 -14.58 96.95 -12.90
C THR A 77 -15.74 96.10 -12.38
N ASN A 78 -16.00 96.15 -11.07
CA ASN A 78 -17.16 95.51 -10.44
C ASN A 78 -17.31 94.01 -10.78
N ILE A 79 -16.18 93.28 -10.81
CA ILE A 79 -16.17 91.82 -10.96
C ILE A 79 -16.87 91.24 -9.72
N SER A 80 -17.99 90.56 -9.95
CA SER A 80 -18.82 89.93 -8.92
C SER A 80 -19.09 88.49 -9.30
N THR A 81 -18.99 87.57 -8.34
CA THR A 81 -18.90 86.13 -8.60
C THR A 81 -19.79 85.33 -7.65
N SER A 82 -20.28 84.22 -8.19
CA SER A 82 -20.86 83.08 -7.48
C SER A 82 -19.97 81.85 -7.77
N GLU A 83 -20.26 80.70 -7.18
CA GLU A 83 -19.43 79.50 -7.33
C GLU A 83 -19.23 79.03 -8.79
N SER A 84 -20.24 79.23 -9.66
CA SER A 84 -20.25 78.72 -11.05
C SER A 84 -20.49 79.80 -12.12
N SER A 85 -20.67 81.06 -11.74
CA SER A 85 -20.87 82.16 -12.70
C SER A 85 -20.49 83.51 -12.12
N GLY A 86 -20.22 84.49 -12.98
CA GLY A 86 -19.94 85.86 -12.55
C GLY A 86 -20.38 86.91 -13.55
N LYS A 87 -20.24 88.16 -13.14
CA LYS A 87 -20.50 89.35 -13.93
C LYS A 87 -19.38 90.36 -13.73
N ALA A 88 -19.09 91.14 -14.76
CA ALA A 88 -18.18 92.27 -14.69
C ALA A 88 -18.75 93.46 -15.46
N THR A 89 -18.43 94.67 -15.02
CA THR A 89 -18.79 95.90 -15.74
C THR A 89 -17.62 96.32 -16.64
N LEU A 90 -17.91 96.57 -17.91
CA LEU A 90 -16.98 97.09 -18.88
C LEU A 90 -17.26 98.58 -19.08
N ILE A 91 -16.28 99.43 -18.78
CA ILE A 91 -16.37 100.89 -18.92
C ILE A 91 -15.64 101.28 -20.19
N GLY A 92 -16.31 101.96 -21.12
CA GLY A 92 -15.76 102.34 -22.41
C GLY A 92 -14.71 103.44 -22.30
N GLN A 93 -13.53 103.20 -22.88
CA GLN A 93 -12.38 104.10 -22.90
C GLN A 93 -12.09 104.62 -24.33
N ASP A 94 -11.14 105.57 -24.44
CA ASP A 94 -10.74 106.22 -25.69
C ASP A 94 -11.92 106.72 -26.55
N LYS A 95 -12.23 106.00 -27.64
CA LYS A 95 -13.28 106.31 -28.63
C LYS A 95 -14.70 105.93 -28.16
N TYR A 96 -14.82 105.18 -27.07
CA TYR A 96 -16.07 104.74 -26.47
C TYR A 96 -16.40 105.49 -25.17
N ASN A 97 -17.67 105.41 -24.75
CA ASN A 97 -18.17 105.86 -23.45
C ASN A 97 -19.26 104.90 -22.92
N GLY A 98 -19.79 105.22 -21.75
CA GLY A 98 -20.81 104.40 -21.09
C GLY A 98 -20.23 103.13 -20.48
N GLU A 99 -21.11 102.35 -19.87
CA GLU A 99 -20.77 101.08 -19.23
C GLU A 99 -21.75 99.98 -19.66
N ILE A 100 -21.31 98.72 -19.58
CA ILE A 100 -22.20 97.57 -19.71
C ILE A 100 -21.72 96.38 -18.88
N THR A 101 -22.66 95.69 -18.24
CA THR A 101 -22.40 94.43 -17.55
C THR A 101 -22.38 93.26 -18.53
N VAL A 102 -21.31 92.46 -18.47
CA VAL A 102 -21.17 91.17 -19.15
C VAL A 102 -21.22 90.02 -18.13
N SER A 103 -21.59 88.83 -18.57
CA SER A 103 -21.71 87.63 -17.73
C SER A 103 -20.87 86.46 -18.27
N PHE A 104 -20.39 85.60 -17.38
CA PHE A 104 -19.58 84.43 -17.71
C PHE A 104 -19.88 83.28 -16.74
N TYR A 105 -19.59 82.04 -17.16
CA TYR A 105 -19.57 80.86 -16.30
C TYR A 105 -18.14 80.59 -15.82
N ILE A 106 -18.01 80.06 -14.61
CA ILE A 106 -16.72 79.70 -14.00
C ILE A 106 -16.69 78.17 -13.93
N VAL A 107 -15.78 77.56 -14.68
CA VAL A 107 -15.62 76.10 -14.72
C VAL A 107 -14.12 75.80 -14.58
N PRO A 108 -13.66 75.07 -13.54
CA PRO A 108 -12.24 74.85 -13.29
C PRO A 108 -11.50 74.25 -14.49
N ALA A 109 -10.25 74.67 -14.71
CA ALA A 109 -9.40 74.11 -15.75
C ALA A 109 -9.12 72.62 -15.48
N LEU A 110 -9.27 71.75 -16.49
CA LEU A 110 -8.99 70.33 -16.36
C LEU A 110 -7.52 70.07 -15.99
N GLU A 111 -6.60 70.89 -16.51
CA GLU A 111 -5.15 70.82 -16.24
C GLU A 111 -4.78 71.13 -14.79
N ASP A 112 -5.56 71.97 -14.09
CA ASP A 112 -5.38 72.22 -12.65
C ASP A 112 -5.86 71.02 -11.79
N ASN A 113 -6.61 70.07 -12.38
CA ASN A 113 -7.26 68.95 -11.69
C ASN A 113 -6.69 67.56 -12.05
N ILE A 114 -6.02 67.41 -13.20
CA ILE A 114 -5.20 66.21 -13.54
C ILE A 114 -3.71 66.58 -13.44
N ILE A 115 -3.22 66.66 -12.21
CA ILE A 115 -1.82 67.02 -11.90
C ILE A 115 -0.87 65.88 -12.30
N ASN A 116 -1.28 64.63 -12.09
CA ASN A 116 -0.51 63.43 -12.44
C ASN A 116 -0.92 62.90 -13.81
N THR A 117 -0.25 63.38 -14.86
CA THR A 117 -0.50 63.01 -16.26
C THR A 117 0.23 61.75 -16.73
N ASP A 118 1.27 61.29 -16.02
CA ASP A 118 1.88 59.96 -16.22
C ASP A 118 1.16 58.90 -15.38
N LEU A 119 0.41 58.04 -16.07
CA LEU A 119 -0.36 56.96 -15.47
C LEU A 119 0.50 55.72 -15.17
N GLY A 120 1.77 55.70 -15.60
CA GLY A 120 2.69 54.59 -15.41
C GLY A 120 2.42 53.41 -16.35
N THR A 121 2.59 52.18 -15.85
CA THR A 121 2.35 50.97 -16.64
C THR A 121 0.90 50.50 -16.51
N ILE A 122 0.17 50.43 -17.63
CA ILE A 122 -1.21 49.95 -17.68
C ILE A 122 -1.33 48.65 -18.47
N SER A 123 -2.31 47.81 -18.13
CA SER A 123 -2.45 46.45 -18.67
C SER A 123 -2.92 46.40 -20.13
N ASN A 124 -3.69 47.39 -20.57
CA ASN A 124 -4.24 47.50 -21.92
C ASN A 124 -4.73 48.94 -22.19
N LYS A 125 -5.07 49.24 -23.45
CA LYS A 125 -5.53 50.57 -23.90
C LYS A 125 -7.06 50.77 -23.90
N SER A 126 -7.82 50.05 -23.07
CA SER A 126 -9.26 50.34 -22.93
C SER A 126 -9.48 51.64 -22.17
N GLU A 127 -10.53 52.36 -22.56
CA GLU A 127 -10.97 53.59 -21.89
C GLU A 127 -11.13 53.39 -20.38
N SER A 128 -11.73 52.26 -19.95
CA SER A 128 -11.92 51.92 -18.54
C SER A 128 -10.59 51.70 -17.79
N THR A 129 -9.58 51.12 -18.43
CA THR A 129 -8.25 50.94 -17.81
C THR A 129 -7.54 52.29 -17.63
N ILE A 130 -7.65 53.18 -18.62
CA ILE A 130 -7.07 54.52 -18.58
C ILE A 130 -7.82 55.39 -17.55
N ARG A 131 -9.16 55.37 -17.54
CA ARG A 131 -10.01 56.10 -16.57
C ARG A 131 -9.69 55.69 -15.13
N ASN A 132 -9.58 54.38 -14.86
CA ASN A 132 -9.19 53.88 -13.53
C ASN A 132 -7.77 54.31 -13.12
N ALA A 133 -6.83 54.37 -14.06
CA ALA A 133 -5.47 54.84 -13.78
C ALA A 133 -5.42 56.35 -13.51
N ILE A 134 -6.20 57.16 -14.23
CA ILE A 134 -6.37 58.61 -13.96
C ILE A 134 -6.91 58.83 -12.54
N LEU A 135 -8.00 58.13 -12.17
CA LEU A 135 -8.60 58.21 -10.83
C LEU A 135 -7.63 57.76 -9.73
N SER A 136 -6.86 56.70 -9.95
CA SER A 136 -5.85 56.23 -8.98
C SER A 136 -4.69 57.22 -8.78
N LYS A 137 -4.47 58.13 -9.73
CA LYS A 137 -3.38 59.12 -9.71
C LYS A 137 -3.85 60.53 -9.34
N ASN A 138 -5.13 60.81 -9.53
CA ASN A 138 -5.77 62.10 -9.29
C ASN A 138 -7.09 61.83 -8.54
N PRO A 139 -7.05 61.35 -7.28
CA PRO A 139 -8.22 60.80 -6.58
C PRO A 139 -9.35 61.83 -6.35
N ASP A 140 -9.03 63.11 -6.36
CA ASP A 140 -9.97 64.21 -6.15
C ASP A 140 -10.75 64.61 -7.42
N ILE A 141 -10.45 64.02 -8.59
CA ILE A 141 -11.15 64.36 -9.83
C ILE A 141 -12.54 63.71 -9.92
N ASN A 142 -13.52 64.47 -10.39
CA ASN A 142 -14.85 63.93 -10.68
C ASN A 142 -14.81 62.99 -11.90
N ILE A 143 -15.11 61.71 -11.67
CA ILE A 143 -15.14 60.63 -12.69
C ILE A 143 -16.01 60.94 -13.91
N ASN A 144 -17.08 61.73 -13.74
CA ASN A 144 -18.02 62.12 -14.79
C ASN A 144 -17.70 63.48 -15.43
N GLY A 145 -16.63 64.15 -14.98
CA GLY A 145 -16.24 65.49 -15.42
C GLY A 145 -15.43 65.53 -16.72
N PHE A 146 -15.11 64.38 -17.32
CA PHE A 146 -14.27 64.31 -18.52
C PHE A 146 -14.53 63.07 -19.38
N GLU A 147 -14.25 63.22 -20.68
CA GLU A 147 -14.20 62.15 -21.68
C GLU A 147 -12.75 61.77 -22.01
N ILE A 148 -12.53 60.53 -22.44
CA ILE A 148 -11.23 60.01 -22.85
C ILE A 148 -11.30 59.66 -24.34
N THR A 149 -10.54 60.39 -25.15
CA THR A 149 -10.51 60.29 -26.60
C THR A 149 -9.07 60.06 -27.09
N GLU A 150 -8.89 59.89 -28.40
CA GLU A 150 -7.57 59.81 -29.06
C GLU A 150 -6.59 58.82 -28.38
N ILE A 151 -7.08 57.61 -28.06
CA ILE A 151 -6.31 56.60 -27.33
C ILE A 151 -5.30 55.88 -28.24
N ASP A 152 -4.03 56.25 -28.05
CA ASP A 152 -2.86 55.72 -28.74
C ASP A 152 -2.17 54.57 -27.97
N SER A 153 -0.98 54.15 -28.42
CA SER A 153 -0.18 53.12 -27.75
C SER A 153 0.52 53.58 -26.46
N THR A 154 0.60 54.89 -26.23
CA THR A 154 1.39 55.49 -25.14
C THR A 154 0.73 56.72 -24.50
N SER A 155 -0.48 57.08 -24.94
CA SER A 155 -1.15 58.32 -24.54
C SER A 155 -2.64 58.28 -24.84
N ALA A 156 -3.40 59.17 -24.22
CA ALA A 156 -4.78 59.48 -24.53
C ALA A 156 -5.06 60.97 -24.31
N LEU A 157 -5.99 61.54 -25.07
CA LEU A 157 -6.48 62.90 -24.85
C LEU A 157 -7.64 62.85 -23.86
N ILE A 158 -7.61 63.73 -22.86
CA ILE A 158 -8.68 63.92 -21.89
C ILE A 158 -9.33 65.26 -22.17
N ILE A 159 -10.64 65.27 -22.37
CA ILE A 159 -11.42 66.47 -22.68
C ILE A 159 -12.39 66.71 -21.52
N GLY A 160 -12.35 67.92 -20.96
CA GLY A 160 -13.28 68.33 -19.93
C GLY A 160 -14.71 68.35 -20.45
N ASN A 161 -15.64 67.85 -19.66
CA ASN A 161 -17.05 68.07 -19.91
C ASN A 161 -17.37 69.47 -19.37
N ASP A 162 -17.65 70.42 -20.27
CA ASP A 162 -17.74 71.88 -20.07
C ASP A 162 -18.70 72.36 -18.95
N PHE A 163 -19.40 71.46 -18.26
CA PHE A 163 -20.19 71.72 -17.05
C PHE A 163 -19.42 71.48 -15.73
N ILE A 164 -18.28 70.80 -15.76
CA ILE A 164 -17.51 70.37 -14.57
C ILE A 164 -16.03 70.76 -14.70
N TYR A 165 -15.41 70.52 -15.85
CA TYR A 165 -14.04 70.94 -16.15
C TYR A 165 -13.94 71.51 -17.56
N ASN A 166 -13.17 72.58 -17.74
CA ASN A 166 -12.95 73.22 -19.04
C ASN A 166 -11.55 72.87 -19.60
N GLY A 167 -11.43 72.77 -20.92
CA GLY A 167 -10.19 72.51 -21.63
C GLY A 167 -9.87 71.01 -21.81
N SER A 168 -8.66 70.72 -22.31
CA SER A 168 -8.20 69.36 -22.59
C SER A 168 -6.70 69.20 -22.31
N LEU A 169 -6.27 67.98 -22.04
CA LEU A 169 -4.87 67.63 -21.77
C LEU A 169 -4.55 66.18 -22.18
N THR A 170 -3.29 65.91 -22.49
CA THR A 170 -2.83 64.56 -22.83
C THR A 170 -2.26 63.86 -21.60
N VAL A 171 -2.74 62.65 -21.31
CA VAL A 171 -2.12 61.72 -20.35
C VAL A 171 -1.22 60.74 -21.09
N VAL A 172 -0.16 60.26 -20.44
CA VAL A 172 0.80 59.29 -20.99
C VAL A 172 0.83 58.01 -20.16
N PHE A 173 1.17 56.90 -20.80
CA PHE A 173 1.27 55.59 -20.17
C PHE A 173 2.21 54.65 -20.96
N THR A 174 2.69 53.61 -20.29
CA THR A 174 3.37 52.48 -20.93
C THR A 174 2.45 51.27 -20.93
N LEU A 175 2.23 50.63 -22.09
CA LEU A 175 1.52 49.35 -22.14
C LEU A 175 2.40 48.23 -21.60
N GLN A 176 1.84 47.41 -20.70
CA GLN A 176 2.50 46.21 -20.19
C GLN A 176 2.87 45.29 -21.36
N THR A 177 4.15 44.99 -21.52
CA THR A 177 4.63 44.15 -22.62
C THR A 177 4.22 42.70 -22.42
N ILE A 178 3.19 42.26 -23.14
CA ILE A 178 2.76 40.85 -23.19
C ILE A 178 3.86 40.04 -23.89
N LYS A 179 4.80 39.52 -23.10
CA LYS A 179 5.87 38.63 -23.56
C LYS A 179 5.25 37.31 -24.06
N PRO A 180 5.42 36.91 -25.35
CA PRO A 180 4.87 35.67 -25.86
C PRO A 180 5.42 34.43 -25.13
N ASN A 181 4.64 33.35 -25.06
CA ASN A 181 5.06 32.14 -24.35
C ASN A 181 6.20 31.42 -25.09
N LEU A 182 7.16 30.85 -24.36
CA LEU A 182 8.26 30.03 -24.92
C LEU A 182 7.77 28.88 -25.80
N SER A 183 6.57 28.35 -25.54
CA SER A 183 5.94 27.31 -26.38
C SER A 183 5.73 27.72 -27.84
N SER A 184 5.64 29.02 -28.12
CA SER A 184 5.51 29.58 -29.48
C SER A 184 6.84 29.67 -30.25
N VAL A 185 7.98 29.49 -29.58
CA VAL A 185 9.32 29.62 -30.18
C VAL A 185 10.23 28.40 -29.99
N ILE A 186 9.99 27.56 -28.97
CA ILE A 186 10.66 26.26 -28.82
C ILE A 186 9.87 25.20 -29.59
N THR A 187 10.10 25.14 -30.90
CA THR A 187 9.47 24.18 -31.81
C THR A 187 10.27 22.90 -31.97
N LYS A 188 11.58 22.94 -31.70
CA LYS A 188 12.47 21.77 -31.62
C LYS A 188 12.74 21.46 -30.15
N LYS A 189 12.00 20.48 -29.62
CA LYS A 189 12.01 20.06 -28.21
C LYS A 189 12.96 18.91 -27.93
N ASP A 190 13.22 18.05 -28.91
CA ASP A 190 14.32 17.10 -28.84
C ASP A 190 15.61 17.81 -29.25
N LEU A 191 16.59 17.81 -28.35
CA LEU A 191 17.90 18.42 -28.57
C LEU A 191 18.91 17.43 -29.17
N GLY A 192 18.51 16.16 -29.31
CA GLY A 192 19.37 15.09 -29.81
C GLY A 192 20.48 14.74 -28.83
N ILE A 193 21.69 14.56 -29.35
CA ILE A 193 22.84 14.05 -28.62
C ILE A 193 23.67 15.22 -28.03
N LEU A 194 23.82 15.28 -26.69
CA LEU A 194 24.55 16.33 -25.96
C LEU A 194 25.76 15.77 -25.19
N SER A 195 26.85 16.52 -25.03
CA SER A 195 28.07 16.04 -24.34
C SER A 195 27.90 15.80 -22.84
N ASP A 196 26.99 16.52 -22.20
CA ASP A 196 26.60 16.39 -20.79
C ASP A 196 25.22 17.03 -20.56
N ASN A 197 24.67 16.88 -19.36
CA ASN A 197 23.42 17.53 -18.96
C ASN A 197 23.66 18.85 -18.18
N ASN A 198 24.79 19.54 -18.36
CA ASN A 198 25.02 20.82 -17.70
C ASN A 198 24.07 21.90 -18.24
N VAL A 199 23.69 22.84 -17.36
CA VAL A 199 22.84 24.00 -17.68
C VAL A 199 23.29 24.71 -18.95
N LEU A 200 24.59 24.97 -19.10
CA LEU A 200 25.16 25.68 -20.25
C LEU A 200 25.05 24.87 -21.55
N THR A 201 25.38 23.58 -21.53
CA THR A 201 25.30 22.68 -22.69
C THR A 201 23.87 22.59 -23.22
N ILE A 202 22.90 22.39 -22.30
CA ILE A 202 21.48 22.34 -22.63
C ILE A 202 21.00 23.71 -23.16
N GLN A 203 21.37 24.82 -22.51
CA GLN A 203 20.98 26.17 -22.93
C GLN A 203 21.50 26.48 -24.35
N GLN A 204 22.76 26.13 -24.65
CA GLN A 204 23.35 26.29 -25.98
C GLN A 204 22.64 25.42 -27.03
N ALA A 205 22.32 24.16 -26.71
CA ALA A 205 21.61 23.28 -27.63
C ALA A 205 20.19 23.75 -27.93
N VAL A 206 19.45 24.22 -26.91
CA VAL A 206 18.11 24.84 -27.08
C VAL A 206 18.19 26.04 -28.02
N ILE A 207 19.16 26.94 -27.82
CA ILE A 207 19.36 28.14 -28.65
C ILE A 207 19.76 27.76 -30.09
N LYS A 208 20.67 26.79 -30.25
CA LYS A 208 21.14 26.31 -31.57
C LYS A 208 19.99 25.77 -32.42
N LEU A 209 19.05 25.03 -31.82
CA LEU A 209 17.90 24.45 -32.51
C LEU A 209 16.69 25.39 -32.62
N ASN A 210 16.63 26.41 -31.76
CA ASN A 210 15.55 27.41 -31.73
C ASN A 210 16.14 28.83 -31.81
N PRO A 211 16.76 29.22 -32.94
CA PRO A 211 17.63 30.40 -33.07
C PRO A 211 16.96 31.77 -32.91
N LYS A 212 15.64 31.80 -32.63
CA LYS A 212 14.94 33.02 -32.17
C LYS A 212 15.26 33.36 -30.71
N LEU A 213 15.78 32.40 -29.92
CA LEU A 213 16.16 32.56 -28.52
C LEU A 213 17.61 33.02 -28.35
N THR A 214 17.91 33.64 -27.22
CA THR A 214 19.26 33.99 -26.76
C THR A 214 19.47 33.51 -25.32
N THR A 215 20.73 33.52 -24.83
CA THR A 215 21.04 33.18 -23.43
C THR A 215 20.36 34.11 -22.42
N LYS A 216 20.01 35.33 -22.83
CA LYS A 216 19.24 36.28 -22.01
C LYS A 216 17.75 35.96 -21.92
N ASP A 217 17.22 35.06 -22.76
CA ASP A 217 15.78 34.75 -22.82
C ASP A 217 15.36 33.55 -21.96
N ILE A 218 16.29 32.64 -21.64
CA ILE A 218 15.98 31.33 -21.07
C ILE A 218 16.91 30.90 -19.94
N ASN A 219 16.33 30.27 -18.92
CA ASN A 219 17.03 29.61 -17.81
C ASN A 219 16.66 28.11 -17.81
N ILE A 220 17.65 27.22 -17.65
CA ILE A 220 17.42 25.77 -17.58
C ILE A 220 17.29 25.34 -16.12
N THR A 221 16.21 24.62 -15.78
CA THR A 221 16.00 24.00 -14.47
C THR A 221 15.53 22.55 -14.62
N SER A 222 15.32 21.84 -13.51
CA SER A 222 14.65 20.54 -13.50
C SER A 222 15.33 19.54 -14.45
N ILE A 223 16.65 19.55 -14.45
CA ILE A 223 17.49 18.73 -15.31
C ILE A 223 17.48 17.29 -14.80
N THR A 224 17.31 16.35 -15.73
CA THR A 224 17.41 14.90 -15.52
C THR A 224 18.51 14.34 -16.44
N GLN A 225 18.63 13.02 -16.55
CA GLN A 225 19.57 12.40 -17.49
C GLN A 225 19.14 12.50 -18.96
N THR A 226 17.85 12.73 -19.25
CA THR A 226 17.30 12.68 -20.62
C THR A 226 16.35 13.84 -20.96
N SER A 227 16.18 14.79 -20.05
CA SER A 227 15.32 15.96 -20.26
C SER A 227 15.66 17.10 -19.31
N ALA A 228 15.22 18.31 -19.65
CA ALA A 228 15.27 19.47 -18.78
C ALA A 228 14.08 20.40 -19.04
N ARG A 229 13.86 21.36 -18.13
CA ARG A 229 12.86 22.42 -18.30
C ARG A 229 13.52 23.73 -18.70
N VAL A 230 13.13 24.27 -19.85
CA VAL A 230 13.50 25.60 -20.30
C VAL A 230 12.44 26.58 -19.78
N ASN A 231 12.84 27.53 -18.95
CA ASN A 231 11.95 28.57 -18.39
C ASN A 231 12.34 29.93 -18.95
N SER A 232 11.38 30.85 -19.06
CA SER A 232 11.68 32.24 -19.39
C SER A 232 12.49 32.89 -18.26
N SER A 233 13.57 33.58 -18.60
CA SER A 233 14.30 34.43 -17.67
C SER A 233 13.49 35.71 -17.36
N ALA A 234 13.71 36.30 -16.19
CA ALA A 234 13.02 37.55 -15.79
C ALA A 234 13.30 38.71 -16.77
N SER A 235 14.54 38.82 -17.25
CA SER A 235 15.00 39.80 -18.25
C SER A 235 14.74 39.39 -19.71
N GLY A 236 14.19 38.20 -19.96
CA GLY A 236 13.98 37.65 -21.29
C GLY A 236 12.77 38.21 -22.03
N ARG A 237 12.69 37.97 -23.34
CA ARG A 237 11.60 38.45 -24.21
C ARG A 237 10.33 37.58 -24.16
N TYR A 238 10.35 36.47 -23.44
CA TYR A 238 9.30 35.45 -23.44
C TYR A 238 8.74 35.17 -22.03
N THR A 239 7.65 34.43 -21.94
CA THR A 239 7.05 33.92 -20.68
C THR A 239 6.91 32.40 -20.68
N GLY A 240 6.63 31.81 -19.52
CA GLY A 240 6.30 30.39 -19.40
C GLY A 240 7.51 29.48 -19.49
N SER A 241 7.27 28.22 -19.84
CA SER A 241 8.29 27.17 -19.83
C SER A 241 7.93 25.99 -20.73
N VAL A 242 8.95 25.29 -21.23
CA VAL A 242 8.83 24.16 -22.15
C VAL A 242 9.80 23.06 -21.71
N ASN A 243 9.32 21.83 -21.62
CA ASN A 243 10.19 20.68 -21.41
C ASN A 243 10.87 20.29 -22.73
N VAL A 244 12.16 19.98 -22.65
CA VAL A 244 12.99 19.52 -23.77
C VAL A 244 13.64 18.18 -23.41
N THR A 245 13.81 17.31 -24.39
CA THR A 245 14.43 15.98 -24.25
C THR A 245 15.79 15.95 -24.91
N PHE A 246 16.65 15.02 -24.49
CA PHE A 246 17.95 14.79 -25.08
C PHE A 246 18.50 13.41 -24.69
N THR A 247 19.50 12.95 -25.42
CA THR A 247 20.34 11.82 -25.02
C THR A 247 21.73 12.35 -24.70
N ILE A 248 22.29 11.99 -23.56
CA ILE A 248 23.68 12.34 -23.27
C ILE A 248 24.61 11.41 -24.06
N GLN A 249 25.41 11.99 -24.95
CA GLN A 249 26.66 11.44 -25.41
C GLN A 249 27.54 11.24 -24.18
N VAL A 250 27.50 10.05 -23.62
CA VAL A 250 28.46 9.71 -22.58
C VAL A 250 29.81 9.68 -23.28
N VAL A 251 30.57 10.78 -23.17
CA VAL A 251 32.01 10.84 -23.46
C VAL A 251 32.67 10.05 -22.33
N LYS A 252 32.47 8.74 -22.40
CA LYS A 252 32.96 7.75 -21.47
C LYS A 252 34.48 7.85 -21.49
N GLN A 253 35.06 8.41 -20.44
CA GLN A 253 36.51 8.58 -20.37
C GLN A 253 37.19 7.21 -20.54
N ASN A 254 38.38 7.18 -21.14
CA ASN A 254 39.08 5.91 -21.30
C ASN A 254 39.33 5.30 -19.90
N LEU A 255 39.10 4.00 -19.71
CA LEU A 255 39.23 3.34 -18.41
C LEU A 255 40.64 3.55 -17.80
N SER A 256 41.66 3.77 -18.63
CA SER A 256 43.02 4.12 -18.19
C SER A 256 43.14 5.47 -17.45
N SER A 257 42.16 6.38 -17.57
CA SER A 257 42.16 7.66 -16.83
C SER A 257 41.75 7.51 -15.36
N VAL A 258 41.15 6.37 -14.98
CA VAL A 258 40.63 6.11 -13.63
C VAL A 258 41.14 4.81 -13.02
N LEU A 259 41.47 3.81 -13.83
CA LEU A 259 42.17 2.59 -13.42
C LEU A 259 43.68 2.84 -13.50
N ILE A 260 44.15 3.78 -12.69
CA ILE A 260 45.54 4.24 -12.67
C ILE A 260 46.43 3.24 -11.92
N ASN A 261 45.89 2.63 -10.84
CA ASN A 261 46.60 1.61 -10.07
C ASN A 261 46.41 0.23 -10.73
N THR A 262 47.19 -0.01 -11.79
CA THR A 262 47.16 -1.26 -12.58
C THR A 262 47.90 -2.42 -11.92
N ASN A 263 48.83 -2.16 -11.00
CA ASN A 263 49.46 -3.19 -10.17
C ASN A 263 48.62 -3.43 -8.91
N LEU A 264 47.84 -4.51 -8.93
CA LEU A 264 47.00 -4.91 -7.80
C LEU A 264 47.82 -5.47 -6.63
N GLY A 265 49.11 -5.74 -6.85
CA GLY A 265 50.03 -6.27 -5.86
C GLY A 265 49.78 -7.75 -5.63
N ASN A 266 49.68 -8.12 -4.37
CA ASN A 266 49.54 -9.49 -3.92
C ASN A 266 48.06 -9.88 -3.81
N LEU A 267 47.59 -10.80 -4.66
CA LEU A 267 46.25 -11.37 -4.62
C LEU A 267 46.25 -12.82 -4.13
N GLN A 268 45.14 -13.25 -3.52
CA GLN A 268 44.93 -14.60 -2.99
C GLN A 268 44.76 -15.66 -4.10
N ASP A 269 44.10 -15.29 -5.19
CA ASP A 269 43.89 -16.09 -6.39
C ASP A 269 43.64 -15.17 -7.59
N ASN A 270 43.55 -15.75 -8.78
CA ASN A 270 43.24 -15.03 -10.01
C ASN A 270 41.75 -15.09 -10.38
N ASN A 271 40.83 -15.34 -9.42
CA ASN A 271 39.40 -15.31 -9.73
C ASN A 271 38.95 -13.90 -10.12
N ALA A 272 38.03 -13.81 -11.08
CA ALA A 272 37.52 -12.53 -11.58
C ALA A 272 36.98 -11.63 -10.46
N SER A 273 36.28 -12.19 -9.47
CA SER A 273 35.76 -11.48 -8.29
C SER A 273 36.87 -10.94 -7.38
N THR A 274 37.92 -11.72 -7.10
CA THR A 274 39.09 -11.30 -6.30
C THR A 274 39.83 -10.15 -6.98
N ILE A 275 40.04 -10.26 -8.30
CA ILE A 275 40.65 -9.22 -9.12
C ILE A 275 39.76 -7.96 -9.12
N GLN A 276 38.44 -8.10 -9.29
CA GLN A 276 37.49 -6.98 -9.25
C GLN A 276 37.52 -6.25 -7.92
N ALA A 277 37.46 -6.98 -6.79
CA ALA A 277 37.51 -6.40 -5.46
C ALA A 277 38.80 -5.59 -5.23
N SER A 278 39.96 -6.12 -5.67
CA SER A 278 41.23 -5.39 -5.55
C SER A 278 41.33 -4.17 -6.47
N ILE A 279 40.77 -4.23 -7.69
CA ILE A 279 40.67 -3.06 -8.58
C ILE A 279 39.87 -1.94 -7.90
N LEU A 280 38.70 -2.26 -7.35
CA LEU A 280 37.80 -1.29 -6.71
C LEU A 280 38.42 -0.71 -5.44
N ALA A 281 39.08 -1.53 -4.62
CA ALA A 281 39.78 -1.07 -3.42
C ALA A 281 40.93 -0.11 -3.72
N LYS A 282 41.65 -0.30 -4.83
CA LYS A 282 42.79 0.55 -5.23
C LYS A 282 42.43 1.71 -6.16
N ASN A 283 41.24 1.70 -6.76
CA ASN A 283 40.77 2.71 -7.70
C ASN A 283 39.35 3.11 -7.28
N SER A 284 39.24 3.74 -6.11
CA SER A 284 37.97 4.02 -5.38
C SER A 284 36.92 4.84 -6.14
N ASN A 285 37.28 5.42 -7.28
CA ASN A 285 36.36 6.12 -8.17
C ASN A 285 35.62 5.18 -9.15
N LEU A 286 36.03 3.91 -9.27
CA LEU A 286 35.36 2.87 -10.05
C LEU A 286 34.27 2.18 -9.23
N LEU A 287 33.17 1.79 -9.88
CA LEU A 287 32.14 0.92 -9.31
C LEU A 287 32.22 -0.47 -9.95
N ALA A 288 31.76 -1.51 -9.24
CA ALA A 288 31.75 -2.87 -9.76
C ALA A 288 31.00 -3.00 -11.10
N SER A 289 29.95 -2.21 -11.28
CA SER A 289 29.14 -2.14 -12.51
C SER A 289 29.83 -1.47 -13.70
N ASP A 290 30.94 -0.74 -13.49
CA ASP A 290 31.66 -0.06 -14.58
C ASP A 290 32.61 -0.98 -15.36
N ILE A 291 32.98 -2.13 -14.80
CA ILE A 291 34.07 -2.97 -15.29
C ILE A 291 33.68 -4.45 -15.42
N SER A 292 34.17 -5.10 -16.46
CA SER A 292 34.19 -6.56 -16.61
C SER A 292 35.64 -7.04 -16.77
N ILE A 293 35.92 -8.29 -16.39
CA ILE A 293 37.28 -8.83 -16.38
C ILE A 293 37.31 -10.08 -17.25
N ASP A 294 38.25 -10.11 -18.19
CA ASP A 294 38.52 -11.24 -19.09
C ASP A 294 40.04 -11.43 -19.29
N TYR A 295 40.44 -12.42 -20.11
CA TYR A 295 41.85 -12.76 -20.39
C TYR A 295 42.72 -12.85 -19.11
N ILE A 296 42.18 -13.51 -18.10
CA ILE A 296 42.84 -13.77 -16.81
C ILE A 296 43.99 -14.77 -17.03
N THR A 297 45.16 -14.43 -16.52
CA THR A 297 46.36 -15.30 -16.45
C THR A 297 46.76 -15.53 -14.99
N GLN A 298 47.90 -16.16 -14.75
CA GLN A 298 48.47 -16.33 -13.41
C GLN A 298 49.05 -15.05 -12.81
N THR A 299 49.27 -13.99 -13.59
CA THR A 299 49.91 -12.74 -13.10
C THR A 299 49.32 -11.45 -13.69
N SER A 300 48.23 -11.57 -14.46
CA SER A 300 47.56 -10.44 -15.10
C SER A 300 46.11 -10.76 -15.41
N ALA A 301 45.32 -9.71 -15.68
CA ALA A 301 44.01 -9.83 -16.31
C ALA A 301 43.73 -8.58 -17.14
N ARG A 302 42.78 -8.67 -18.07
CA ARG A 302 42.29 -7.52 -18.81
C ARG A 302 40.97 -7.04 -18.20
N VAL A 303 40.92 -5.75 -17.89
CA VAL A 303 39.73 -5.07 -17.37
C VAL A 303 39.14 -4.26 -18.52
N ASN A 304 37.90 -4.52 -18.88
CA ASN A 304 37.18 -3.79 -19.92
C ASN A 304 36.13 -2.91 -19.25
N SER A 305 35.84 -1.76 -19.86
CA SER A 305 34.62 -1.02 -19.51
C SER A 305 33.37 -1.82 -19.85
N SER A 306 32.40 -1.89 -18.95
CA SER A 306 31.11 -2.52 -19.23
C SER A 306 30.30 -1.71 -20.27
N ALA A 307 29.46 -2.39 -21.06
CA ALA A 307 28.69 -1.75 -22.13
C ALA A 307 27.78 -0.61 -21.62
N SER A 308 27.22 -0.77 -20.42
CA SER A 308 26.40 0.23 -19.71
C SER A 308 27.18 1.18 -18.79
N GLY A 309 28.46 0.92 -18.51
CA GLY A 309 29.27 1.65 -17.52
C GLY A 309 29.79 3.02 -17.97
N ARG A 310 30.49 3.72 -17.07
CA ARG A 310 30.91 5.14 -17.24
C ARG A 310 32.16 5.36 -18.12
N TYR A 311 32.87 4.30 -18.53
CA TYR A 311 34.20 4.38 -19.17
C TYR A 311 34.28 3.66 -20.53
N THR A 312 35.34 3.86 -21.30
CA THR A 312 35.60 3.14 -22.57
C THR A 312 36.96 2.46 -22.61
N GLY A 313 37.09 1.43 -23.45
CA GLY A 313 38.35 0.73 -23.67
C GLY A 313 38.67 -0.30 -22.59
N SER A 314 39.93 -0.74 -22.58
CA SER A 314 40.40 -1.75 -21.64
C SER A 314 41.79 -1.42 -21.11
N VAL A 315 42.07 -1.94 -19.92
CA VAL A 315 43.32 -1.75 -19.16
C VAL A 315 43.77 -3.11 -18.68
N ASN A 316 45.03 -3.46 -18.97
CA ASN A 316 45.63 -4.66 -18.39
C ASN A 316 46.09 -4.34 -16.97
N VAL A 317 45.66 -5.16 -16.01
CA VAL A 317 46.14 -5.15 -14.64
C VAL A 317 47.16 -6.28 -14.44
N THR A 318 48.13 -6.05 -13.57
CA THR A 318 49.11 -7.05 -13.15
C THR A 318 49.00 -7.31 -11.66
N PHE A 319 49.36 -8.52 -11.28
CA PHE A 319 49.40 -8.95 -9.89
C PHE A 319 50.43 -10.06 -9.74
N THR A 320 51.04 -10.14 -8.57
CA THR A 320 51.55 -11.43 -8.08
C THR A 320 50.37 -12.13 -7.44
N ILE A 321 50.08 -13.37 -7.85
CA ILE A 321 49.41 -14.28 -6.91
C ILE A 321 50.41 -14.48 -5.80
N GLN A 322 50.14 -13.82 -4.68
CA GLN A 322 50.81 -14.19 -3.46
C GLN A 322 50.31 -15.59 -3.20
N VAL A 323 51.22 -16.55 -3.12
CA VAL A 323 50.89 -17.82 -2.48
C VAL A 323 50.79 -17.53 -0.97
N VAL A 324 49.77 -16.73 -0.60
CA VAL A 324 48.95 -16.97 0.57
C VAL A 324 48.44 -18.37 0.34
N LYS A 325 49.29 -19.36 0.65
CA LYS A 325 48.93 -20.75 0.55
C LYS A 325 47.72 -20.84 1.46
N GLN A 326 46.51 -21.04 0.91
CA GLN A 326 45.30 -20.80 1.70
C GLN A 326 45.38 -21.68 2.95
N ASN A 327 44.85 -21.22 4.09
CA ASN A 327 44.85 -22.08 5.27
C ASN A 327 44.17 -23.39 4.86
N LEU A 328 44.79 -24.54 5.17
CA LEU A 328 44.30 -25.83 4.75
C LEU A 328 42.83 -26.05 5.14
N SER A 329 42.34 -25.34 6.17
CA SER A 329 40.92 -25.29 6.57
C SER A 329 39.94 -24.71 5.53
N SER A 330 40.39 -23.92 4.55
CA SER A 330 39.52 -23.37 3.49
C SER A 330 39.25 -24.37 2.35
N VAL A 331 40.05 -25.44 2.26
CA VAL A 331 39.94 -26.45 1.19
C VAL A 331 39.73 -27.87 1.72
N LEU A 332 40.22 -28.17 2.94
CA LEU A 332 39.89 -29.37 3.70
C LEU A 332 38.64 -29.09 4.55
N ILE A 333 37.54 -28.82 3.85
CA ILE A 333 36.25 -28.43 4.44
C ILE A 333 35.57 -29.67 5.05
N ASN A 334 35.69 -30.82 4.40
CA ASN A 334 35.17 -32.09 4.89
C ASN A 334 36.16 -32.71 5.89
N THR A 335 36.18 -32.17 7.12
CA THR A 335 37.06 -32.61 8.21
C THR A 335 36.60 -33.91 8.87
N ASN A 336 35.33 -34.28 8.76
CA ASN A 336 34.82 -35.59 9.21
C ASN A 336 34.96 -36.64 8.10
N LEU A 337 35.98 -37.49 8.20
CA LEU A 337 36.25 -38.52 7.20
C LEU A 337 35.28 -39.71 7.30
N GLY A 338 34.44 -39.77 8.33
CA GLY A 338 33.51 -40.86 8.59
C GLY A 338 34.24 -42.10 9.12
N ASN A 339 33.78 -43.28 8.71
CA ASN A 339 34.34 -44.56 9.07
C ASN A 339 35.61 -44.88 8.25
N LEU A 340 36.76 -45.08 8.91
CA LEU A 340 38.00 -45.55 8.29
C LEU A 340 38.40 -46.94 8.79
N GLN A 341 38.91 -47.81 7.92
CA GLN A 341 39.29 -49.19 8.26
C GLN A 341 40.35 -49.31 9.37
N ASP A 342 41.27 -48.36 9.41
CA ASP A 342 42.32 -48.23 10.42
C ASP A 342 42.79 -46.77 10.49
N ASN A 343 43.61 -46.44 11.50
CA ASN A 343 44.22 -45.12 11.62
C ASN A 343 45.60 -45.03 10.93
N ASN A 344 45.89 -45.88 9.94
CA ASN A 344 47.15 -45.73 9.20
C ASN A 344 47.13 -44.43 8.39
N ALA A 345 48.26 -43.73 8.36
CA ALA A 345 48.38 -42.42 7.69
C ALA A 345 47.94 -42.48 6.21
N SER A 346 48.23 -43.58 5.50
CA SER A 346 47.80 -43.83 4.12
C SER A 346 46.28 -43.93 3.97
N THR A 347 45.60 -44.64 4.87
CA THR A 347 44.13 -44.80 4.89
C THR A 347 43.44 -43.46 5.12
N ILE A 348 43.96 -42.68 6.07
CA ILE A 348 43.47 -41.33 6.37
C ILE A 348 43.71 -40.40 5.17
N GLN A 349 44.90 -40.43 4.55
CA GLN A 349 45.23 -39.62 3.38
C GLN A 349 44.32 -39.92 2.19
N ALA A 350 44.08 -41.20 1.88
CA ALA A 350 43.20 -41.60 0.80
C ALA A 350 41.76 -41.08 1.00
N SER A 351 41.23 -41.14 2.23
CA SER A 351 39.89 -40.65 2.54
C SER A 351 39.80 -39.11 2.48
N ILE A 352 40.83 -38.38 2.93
CA ILE A 352 40.91 -36.92 2.78
C ILE A 352 40.80 -36.53 1.32
N LEU A 353 41.60 -37.16 0.45
CA LEU A 353 41.65 -36.85 -0.98
C LEU A 353 40.33 -37.22 -1.69
N ALA A 354 39.71 -38.34 -1.32
CA ALA A 354 38.41 -38.73 -1.86
C ALA A 354 37.28 -37.75 -1.50
N LYS A 355 37.28 -37.19 -0.28
CA LYS A 355 36.25 -36.24 0.19
C LYS A 355 36.57 -34.77 -0.09
N ASN A 356 37.81 -34.43 -0.44
CA ASN A 356 38.26 -33.07 -0.71
C ASN A 356 39.05 -33.09 -2.03
N SER A 357 38.36 -33.41 -3.13
CA SER A 357 38.91 -33.73 -4.46
C SER A 357 39.81 -32.65 -5.10
N ASN A 358 39.84 -31.44 -4.55
CA ASN A 358 40.74 -30.36 -4.97
C ASN A 358 42.15 -30.43 -4.34
N LEU A 359 42.35 -31.27 -3.30
CA LEU A 359 43.65 -31.55 -2.69
C LEU A 359 44.40 -32.64 -3.48
N LEU A 360 45.73 -32.52 -3.55
CA LEU A 360 46.61 -33.57 -4.08
C LEU A 360 47.36 -34.25 -2.94
N ALA A 361 47.76 -35.51 -3.12
CA ALA A 361 48.54 -36.24 -2.11
C ALA A 361 49.84 -35.53 -1.72
N SER A 362 50.45 -34.79 -2.65
CA SER A 362 51.65 -33.98 -2.44
C SER A 362 51.43 -32.68 -1.66
N ASP A 363 50.18 -32.22 -1.47
CA ASP A 363 49.88 -30.98 -0.74
C ASP A 363 49.85 -31.15 0.79
N ILE A 364 49.73 -32.39 1.28
CA ILE A 364 49.43 -32.69 2.68
C ILE A 364 50.36 -33.75 3.28
N SER A 365 50.65 -33.62 4.57
CA SER A 365 51.27 -34.64 5.43
C SER A 365 50.40 -34.86 6.67
N ILE A 366 50.46 -36.06 7.26
CA ILE A 366 49.60 -36.46 8.37
C ILE A 366 50.47 -36.85 9.56
N ASP A 367 50.22 -36.22 10.71
CA ASP A 367 50.86 -36.52 11.99
C ASP A 367 49.84 -36.48 13.15
N TYR A 368 50.29 -36.71 14.39
CA TYR A 368 49.44 -36.70 15.59
C TYR A 368 48.15 -37.54 15.44
N ILE A 369 48.32 -38.74 14.89
CA ILE A 369 47.26 -39.72 14.68
C ILE A 369 46.82 -40.29 16.04
N THR A 370 45.52 -40.29 16.29
CA THR A 370 44.86 -40.92 17.44
C THR A 370 43.88 -42.01 16.96
N GLN A 371 43.03 -42.53 17.86
CA GLN A 371 41.98 -43.50 17.51
C GLN A 371 40.72 -42.86 16.88
N THR A 372 40.60 -41.53 16.90
CA THR A 372 39.42 -40.81 16.36
C THR A 372 39.73 -39.50 15.64
N SER A 373 41.00 -39.17 15.47
CA SER A 373 41.45 -37.96 14.78
C SER A 373 42.88 -38.09 14.28
N ALA A 374 43.24 -37.23 13.34
CA ALA A 374 44.63 -36.98 12.98
C ALA A 374 44.82 -35.49 12.66
N ARG A 375 46.05 -35.00 12.72
CA ARG A 375 46.38 -33.67 12.22
C ARG A 375 46.91 -33.77 10.80
N VAL A 376 46.29 -33.02 9.91
CA VAL A 376 46.73 -32.86 8.52
C VAL A 376 47.44 -31.51 8.44
N ASN A 377 48.71 -31.52 8.06
CA ASN A 377 49.50 -30.31 7.86
C ASN A 377 49.69 -30.11 6.37
N SER A 378 49.76 -28.86 5.91
CA SER A 378 50.23 -28.60 4.56
C SER A 378 51.70 -28.99 4.40
N SER A 379 52.07 -29.62 3.30
CA SER A 379 53.46 -29.95 3.00
C SER A 379 54.30 -28.69 2.74
N ALA A 380 55.61 -28.73 3.05
CA ALA A 380 56.49 -27.57 2.89
C ALA A 380 56.52 -27.04 1.44
N SER A 381 56.45 -27.93 0.46
CA SER A 381 56.35 -27.64 -0.98
C SER A 381 54.93 -27.47 -1.52
N GLY A 382 53.88 -27.75 -0.73
CA GLY A 382 52.48 -27.79 -1.18
C GLY A 382 51.78 -26.44 -1.31
N ARG A 383 50.53 -26.46 -1.78
CA ARG A 383 49.73 -25.26 -2.14
C ARG A 383 49.01 -24.57 -0.97
N TYR A 384 49.07 -25.10 0.26
CA TYR A 384 48.31 -24.62 1.43
C TYR A 384 49.20 -24.27 2.65
N THR A 385 48.70 -23.51 3.64
CA THR A 385 49.40 -23.26 4.93
C THR A 385 48.62 -23.84 6.11
N GLY A 386 49.29 -24.03 7.25
CA GLY A 386 48.64 -24.39 8.50
C GLY A 386 48.30 -25.89 8.61
N SER A 387 47.49 -26.19 9.63
CA SER A 387 47.13 -27.56 9.99
C SER A 387 45.66 -27.65 10.37
N VAL A 388 45.00 -28.72 9.94
CA VAL A 388 43.59 -29.03 10.23
C VAL A 388 43.52 -30.36 10.96
N TYR A 389 42.79 -30.41 12.08
CA TYR A 389 42.42 -31.70 12.64
C TYR A 389 41.25 -32.28 11.86
N VAL A 390 41.44 -33.48 11.33
CA VAL A 390 40.36 -34.30 10.80
C VAL A 390 39.87 -35.21 11.92
N SER A 391 38.55 -35.35 12.02
CA SER A 391 37.92 -36.37 12.85
C SER A 391 37.52 -37.55 11.99
N PHE A 392 37.59 -38.73 12.59
CA PHE A 392 37.07 -39.96 12.01
C PHE A 392 36.60 -40.84 13.14
N THR A 393 35.59 -41.65 12.88
CA THR A 393 35.54 -42.92 13.59
C THR A 393 36.53 -43.81 12.86
N ILE A 394 37.54 -44.34 13.56
CA ILE A 394 38.03 -45.63 13.11
C ILE A 394 36.81 -46.53 13.18
N GLN A 395 36.42 -47.01 12.00
CA GLN A 395 35.75 -48.27 11.89
C GLN A 395 36.76 -49.22 12.51
N VAL A 396 36.63 -49.39 13.83
CA VAL A 396 37.19 -50.55 14.52
C VAL A 396 36.87 -51.67 13.56
N VAL A 397 37.84 -52.52 13.25
CA VAL A 397 37.54 -53.82 12.67
C VAL A 397 36.77 -54.54 13.77
N LYS A 398 35.49 -54.14 13.90
CA LYS A 398 34.63 -54.41 15.03
C LYS A 398 34.50 -55.91 14.90
N GLN A 399 35.15 -56.66 15.80
CA GLN A 399 35.41 -58.07 15.50
C GLN A 399 34.09 -58.72 15.12
N ASN A 400 34.12 -59.57 14.09
CA ASN A 400 32.87 -60.14 13.58
C ASN A 400 32.12 -60.74 14.77
N LEU A 401 30.82 -60.48 14.91
CA LEU A 401 30.06 -60.81 16.11
C LEU A 401 30.21 -62.29 16.52
N SER A 402 30.53 -63.19 15.57
CA SER A 402 30.90 -64.59 15.80
C SER A 402 32.15 -64.82 16.67
N SER A 403 33.04 -63.85 16.84
CA SER A 403 34.22 -63.95 17.71
C SER A 403 33.91 -63.78 19.20
N VAL A 404 32.73 -63.23 19.52
CA VAL A 404 32.29 -62.95 20.91
C VAL A 404 30.93 -63.55 21.25
N LEU A 405 30.05 -63.75 20.26
CA LEU A 405 28.79 -64.47 20.37
C LEU A 405 29.04 -65.94 19.98
N VAL A 406 29.85 -66.61 20.79
CA VAL A 406 30.28 -68.00 20.57
C VAL A 406 29.22 -69.01 21.04
N ASN A 407 28.42 -68.67 22.05
CA ASN A 407 27.32 -69.50 22.54
C ASN A 407 26.04 -69.19 21.75
N THR A 408 25.91 -69.81 20.58
CA THR A 408 24.79 -69.58 19.65
C THR A 408 23.53 -70.37 19.98
N ASN A 409 23.62 -71.47 20.75
CA ASN A 409 22.44 -72.20 21.23
C ASN A 409 21.96 -71.63 22.59
N LEU A 410 20.88 -70.88 22.57
CA LEU A 410 20.30 -70.23 23.75
C LEU A 410 19.48 -71.21 24.62
N GLY A 411 19.20 -72.42 24.14
CA GLY A 411 18.41 -73.44 24.83
C GLY A 411 16.91 -73.10 24.82
N SER A 412 16.18 -73.54 25.86
CA SER A 412 14.76 -73.21 25.98
C SER A 412 14.53 -71.79 26.50
N LEU A 413 13.76 -71.00 25.74
CA LEU A 413 13.32 -69.63 26.05
C LEU A 413 11.80 -69.62 26.27
N GLN A 414 11.27 -68.69 27.08
CA GLN A 414 9.83 -68.61 27.36
C GLN A 414 9.00 -68.23 26.11
N ASP A 415 9.56 -67.40 25.25
CA ASP A 415 9.00 -66.95 23.99
C ASP A 415 10.15 -66.59 23.03
N ASN A 416 9.82 -66.12 21.83
CA ASN A 416 10.76 -65.57 20.88
C ASN A 416 10.72 -64.04 20.81
N ASN A 417 10.32 -63.33 21.89
CA ASN A 417 10.45 -61.87 21.94
C ASN A 417 11.92 -61.48 21.79
N ALA A 418 12.18 -60.43 21.01
CA ALA A 418 13.53 -59.89 20.84
C ALA A 418 14.21 -59.60 22.19
N SER A 419 13.46 -59.07 23.17
CA SER A 419 13.94 -58.85 24.55
C SER A 419 14.33 -60.13 25.28
N THR A 420 13.53 -61.20 25.19
CA THR A 420 13.81 -62.52 25.79
C THR A 420 15.05 -63.17 25.16
N ILE A 421 15.15 -63.11 23.83
CA ILE A 421 16.30 -63.62 23.09
C ILE A 421 17.56 -62.82 23.43
N GLN A 422 17.47 -61.48 23.49
CA GLN A 422 18.57 -60.58 23.86
C GLN A 422 19.05 -60.87 25.29
N ALA A 423 18.15 -60.98 26.27
CA ALA A 423 18.49 -61.33 27.64
C ALA A 423 19.25 -62.67 27.73
N SER A 424 18.83 -63.69 26.97
CA SER A 424 19.52 -64.98 26.94
C SER A 424 20.89 -64.94 26.23
N ILE A 425 21.02 -64.17 25.14
CA ILE A 425 22.31 -63.93 24.48
C ILE A 425 23.31 -63.30 25.45
N LEU A 426 22.90 -62.23 26.14
CA LEU A 426 23.74 -61.50 27.09
C LEU A 426 24.13 -62.37 28.29
N ALA A 427 23.19 -63.18 28.80
CA ALA A 427 23.45 -64.12 29.89
C ALA A 427 24.46 -65.23 29.50
N LYS A 428 24.49 -65.68 28.24
CA LYS A 428 25.42 -66.71 27.74
C LYS A 428 26.71 -66.17 27.11
N ASN A 429 26.78 -64.89 26.79
CA ASN A 429 27.92 -64.25 26.12
C ASN A 429 28.25 -62.94 26.85
N SER A 430 28.77 -63.06 28.07
CA SER A 430 28.95 -61.98 29.06
C SER A 430 29.81 -60.78 28.64
N ASN A 431 30.51 -60.87 27.50
CA ASN A 431 31.28 -59.77 26.93
C ASN A 431 30.44 -58.82 26.04
N LEU A 432 29.20 -59.20 25.71
CA LEU A 432 28.25 -58.37 24.96
C LEU A 432 27.44 -57.47 25.90
N LEU A 433 27.12 -56.25 25.45
CA LEU A 433 26.16 -55.35 26.09
C LEU A 433 24.85 -55.32 25.28
N ALA A 434 23.72 -55.00 25.92
CA ALA A 434 22.44 -54.87 25.22
C ALA A 434 22.50 -53.86 24.06
N SER A 435 23.28 -52.78 24.23
CA SER A 435 23.52 -51.77 23.21
C SER A 435 24.37 -52.25 22.02
N ASP A 436 25.06 -53.38 22.11
CA ASP A 436 25.93 -53.89 21.04
C ASP A 436 25.19 -54.66 19.95
N ILE A 437 23.98 -55.16 20.25
CA ILE A 437 23.28 -56.14 19.43
C ILE A 437 21.82 -55.75 19.17
N SER A 438 21.39 -55.90 17.92
CA SER A 438 19.98 -55.92 17.53
C SER A 438 19.59 -57.32 17.06
N ILE A 439 18.31 -57.66 17.11
CA ILE A 439 17.83 -59.00 16.77
C ILE A 439 16.72 -58.87 15.72
N ASP A 440 16.91 -59.53 14.59
CA ASP A 440 15.95 -59.61 13.49
C ASP A 440 15.84 -61.06 12.97
N TYR A 441 15.02 -61.29 11.94
CA TYR A 441 14.75 -62.62 11.35
C TYR A 441 14.47 -63.70 12.41
N ILE A 442 13.70 -63.33 13.43
CA ILE A 442 13.24 -64.21 14.50
C ILE A 442 12.30 -65.27 13.91
N THR A 443 12.58 -66.53 14.20
CA THR A 443 11.74 -67.70 13.88
C THR A 443 11.27 -68.38 15.17
N GLN A 444 10.66 -69.57 15.09
CA GLN A 444 10.33 -70.36 16.28
C GLN A 444 11.53 -71.07 16.93
N THR A 445 12.65 -71.21 16.22
CA THR A 445 13.82 -71.96 16.72
C THR A 445 15.15 -71.28 16.46
N SER A 446 15.13 -70.05 15.93
CA SER A 446 16.31 -69.26 15.64
C SER A 446 16.02 -67.77 15.62
N ALA A 447 17.07 -66.95 15.69
CA ALA A 447 17.02 -65.55 15.34
C ALA A 447 18.37 -65.13 14.74
N ARG A 448 18.40 -64.02 14.00
CA ARG A 448 19.64 -63.41 13.55
C ARG A 448 19.98 -62.25 14.48
N VAL A 449 21.15 -62.35 15.09
CA VAL A 449 21.70 -61.28 15.94
C VAL A 449 22.65 -60.48 15.07
N ASN A 450 22.41 -59.19 14.91
CA ASN A 450 23.30 -58.29 14.20
C ASN A 450 24.01 -57.41 15.21
N SER A 451 25.21 -56.95 14.85
CA SER A 451 25.77 -55.77 15.50
C SER A 451 24.84 -54.56 15.31
N SER A 452 24.52 -53.85 16.38
CA SER A 452 23.83 -52.56 16.28
C SER A 452 24.73 -51.52 15.57
N ALA A 453 24.13 -50.51 14.95
CA ALA A 453 24.88 -49.47 14.22
C ALA A 453 25.91 -48.76 15.13
N SER A 454 25.51 -48.46 16.37
CA SER A 454 26.32 -47.84 17.43
C SER A 454 27.18 -48.82 18.26
N GLY A 455 27.02 -50.14 18.08
CA GLY A 455 27.64 -51.19 18.91
C GLY A 455 29.10 -51.50 18.59
N ARG A 456 29.74 -52.36 19.40
CA ARG A 456 31.18 -52.68 19.34
C ARG A 456 31.63 -53.78 18.35
N TYR A 457 30.70 -54.45 17.65
CA TYR A 457 30.98 -55.62 16.76
C TYR A 457 30.49 -55.39 15.30
N THR A 458 30.90 -56.19 14.32
CA THR A 458 30.34 -56.16 12.93
C THR A 458 29.69 -57.48 12.55
N GLY A 459 28.81 -57.45 11.54
CA GLY A 459 28.21 -58.64 10.96
C GLY A 459 27.10 -59.22 11.83
N SER A 460 26.71 -60.45 11.52
CA SER A 460 25.61 -61.13 12.18
C SER A 460 25.88 -62.60 12.46
N VAL A 461 25.21 -63.11 13.48
CA VAL A 461 25.31 -64.49 13.96
C VAL A 461 23.91 -65.03 14.13
N ASN A 462 23.64 -66.18 13.52
CA ASN A 462 22.40 -66.89 13.76
C ASN A 462 22.49 -67.63 15.10
N VAL A 463 21.56 -67.35 16.00
CA VAL A 463 21.36 -68.08 17.25
C VAL A 463 20.20 -69.06 17.08
N THR A 464 20.22 -70.15 17.83
CA THR A 464 19.18 -71.18 17.86
C THR A 464 18.63 -71.36 19.27
N PHE A 465 17.37 -71.76 19.37
CA PHE A 465 16.66 -71.96 20.64
C PHE A 465 15.44 -72.87 20.47
N THR A 466 14.82 -73.23 21.57
CA THR A 466 13.50 -73.86 21.63
C THR A 466 12.55 -72.96 22.43
N ILE A 467 11.29 -72.81 22.01
CA ILE A 467 10.32 -72.01 22.79
C ILE A 467 9.58 -72.93 23.77
N ASN A 468 9.83 -72.74 25.07
CA ASN A 468 9.02 -73.26 26.17
C ASN A 468 7.77 -72.39 26.33
N GLY A 469 6.83 -72.56 25.40
CA GLY A 469 5.51 -71.95 25.48
C GLY A 469 4.54 -72.74 24.61
N THR A 470 3.30 -72.89 25.07
CA THR A 470 2.22 -73.45 24.25
C THR A 470 2.03 -72.54 23.05
N LYS A 471 2.45 -73.01 21.88
CA LYS A 471 2.23 -72.35 20.59
C LYS A 471 0.75 -71.93 20.49
N PRO A 472 0.43 -70.66 20.15
CA PRO A 472 -0.96 -70.25 19.97
C PRO A 472 -1.65 -71.14 18.94
N GLU A 473 -2.93 -71.44 19.14
CA GLU A 473 -3.71 -72.23 18.18
C GLU A 473 -3.70 -71.54 16.81
N LYS A 474 -3.56 -72.35 15.74
CA LYS A 474 -3.48 -71.85 14.38
C LYS A 474 -4.80 -71.14 14.02
N THR A 475 -4.74 -69.83 13.80
CA THR A 475 -5.90 -68.97 13.52
C THR A 475 -5.60 -68.01 12.38
N ASN A 476 -6.60 -67.32 11.83
CA ASN A 476 -6.37 -66.30 10.81
C ASN A 476 -5.82 -65.02 11.44
N LEU A 477 -4.89 -64.34 10.77
CA LEU A 477 -4.33 -63.06 11.21
C LEU A 477 -5.43 -62.01 11.46
N THR A 478 -6.48 -62.02 10.63
CA THR A 478 -7.67 -61.18 10.75
C THR A 478 -8.52 -61.43 12.01
N ASN A 479 -8.37 -62.58 12.66
CA ASN A 479 -9.11 -62.91 13.88
C ASN A 479 -8.38 -62.40 15.15
N VAL A 480 -7.14 -61.92 14.99
CA VAL A 480 -6.24 -61.53 16.07
C VAL A 480 -5.93 -60.03 16.00
N ILE A 481 -5.85 -59.48 14.79
CA ILE A 481 -5.83 -58.04 14.54
C ILE A 481 -7.28 -57.57 14.37
N THR A 482 -7.95 -57.32 15.49
CA THR A 482 -9.34 -56.83 15.53
C THR A 482 -9.42 -55.32 15.37
N ASN A 483 -8.41 -54.58 15.84
CA ASN A 483 -8.29 -53.15 15.57
C ASN A 483 -7.24 -52.91 14.48
N LYS A 484 -7.70 -52.42 13.32
CA LYS A 484 -6.85 -52.06 12.18
C LYS A 484 -6.50 -50.57 12.14
N ASN A 485 -7.18 -49.75 12.94
CA ASN A 485 -6.88 -48.33 13.07
C ASN A 485 -6.12 -48.10 14.38
N ILE A 486 -4.81 -47.90 14.27
CA ILE A 486 -3.94 -47.69 15.42
C ILE A 486 -4.29 -46.34 16.05
N THR A 487 -4.67 -46.38 17.32
CA THR A 487 -5.19 -45.26 18.13
C THR A 487 -4.10 -44.34 18.65
N THR A 488 -2.83 -44.75 18.58
CA THR A 488 -1.69 -43.94 19.00
C THR A 488 -1.21 -43.11 17.80
N VAL A 489 -1.36 -41.79 17.87
CA VAL A 489 -0.81 -40.84 16.89
C VAL A 489 0.72 -40.99 16.83
N LEU A 490 1.28 -41.12 15.62
CA LEU A 490 2.71 -41.34 15.40
C LEU A 490 3.38 -40.07 14.83
N PRO A 491 4.69 -39.85 15.07
CA PRO A 491 5.41 -38.72 14.49
C PRO A 491 5.74 -38.90 12.99
N ASN A 492 5.67 -40.14 12.48
CA ASN A 492 5.93 -40.53 11.09
C ASN A 492 5.50 -41.99 10.86
N ALA A 493 5.71 -42.51 9.65
CA ALA A 493 5.39 -43.87 9.24
C ALA A 493 6.51 -44.91 9.52
N ASP A 494 7.21 -44.82 10.65
CA ASP A 494 8.26 -45.78 11.01
C ASP A 494 7.70 -47.18 11.36
N PRO A 495 8.17 -48.27 10.72
CA PRO A 495 7.65 -49.63 10.92
C PRO A 495 7.68 -50.16 12.36
N ASP A 496 8.66 -49.76 13.18
CA ASP A 496 8.78 -50.22 14.56
C ASP A 496 7.82 -49.45 15.47
N LEU A 497 7.64 -48.14 15.25
CA LEU A 497 6.61 -47.35 15.93
C LEU A 497 5.21 -47.91 15.64
N ILE A 498 4.93 -48.22 14.36
CA ILE A 498 3.68 -48.83 13.90
C ILE A 498 3.47 -50.20 14.55
N LEU A 499 4.48 -51.08 14.56
CA LEU A 499 4.34 -52.42 15.15
C LEU A 499 4.09 -52.39 16.65
N ASN A 500 4.80 -51.52 17.39
CA ASN A 500 4.62 -51.37 18.84
C ASN A 500 3.21 -50.86 19.18
N ALA A 501 2.72 -49.88 18.42
CA ALA A 501 1.37 -49.34 18.61
C ALA A 501 0.28 -50.34 18.19
N LEU A 502 0.48 -51.10 17.11
CA LEU A 502 -0.42 -52.18 16.68
C LEU A 502 -0.60 -53.27 17.75
N VAL A 503 0.47 -53.67 18.43
CA VAL A 503 0.48 -54.70 19.48
C VAL A 503 -0.21 -54.19 20.75
N LYS A 504 0.01 -52.93 21.11
CA LYS A 504 -0.70 -52.26 22.21
C LYS A 504 -2.22 -52.27 21.98
N ASP A 505 -2.64 -52.03 20.75
CA ASP A 505 -4.06 -51.96 20.37
C ASP A 505 -4.71 -53.33 20.09
N ASN A 506 -3.90 -54.38 19.95
CA ASN A 506 -4.35 -55.75 19.71
C ASN A 506 -3.68 -56.71 20.70
N SER A 507 -4.10 -56.70 21.96
CA SER A 507 -3.46 -57.44 23.06
C SER A 507 -3.38 -58.98 22.91
N LYS A 508 -4.10 -59.58 21.93
CA LYS A 508 -4.01 -61.00 21.55
C LYS A 508 -2.97 -61.26 20.46
N LEU A 509 -2.44 -60.21 19.83
CA LEU A 509 -1.42 -60.28 18.79
C LEU A 509 -0.06 -60.50 19.41
N ASN A 510 0.50 -61.69 19.19
CA ASN A 510 1.87 -61.98 19.54
C ASN A 510 2.78 -61.44 18.42
N SER A 511 3.49 -60.35 18.73
CA SER A 511 4.39 -59.62 17.83
C SER A 511 5.40 -60.50 17.11
N ASN A 512 5.82 -61.63 17.72
CA ASN A 512 6.82 -62.53 17.14
C ASN A 512 6.36 -63.31 15.91
N TYR A 513 5.05 -63.30 15.64
CA TYR A 513 4.44 -63.99 14.51
C TYR A 513 3.93 -63.04 13.42
N VAL A 514 4.30 -61.76 13.48
CA VAL A 514 3.96 -60.71 12.52
C VAL A 514 5.11 -59.75 12.25
N ARG A 515 5.02 -59.00 11.15
CA ARG A 515 5.88 -57.84 10.86
C ARG A 515 5.12 -56.81 10.04
N ILE A 516 5.52 -55.54 10.14
CA ILE A 516 5.17 -54.53 9.12
C ILE A 516 6.05 -54.81 7.89
N TYR A 517 5.41 -54.87 6.72
CA TYR A 517 6.04 -55.19 5.44
C TYR A 517 6.27 -53.94 4.59
N ASP A 518 5.37 -52.97 4.69
CA ASP A 518 5.28 -51.77 3.85
C ASP A 518 4.49 -50.69 4.61
N ALA A 519 4.83 -49.41 4.48
CA ALA A 519 4.19 -48.30 5.19
C ALA A 519 4.48 -46.94 4.54
N GLY A 520 3.61 -45.96 4.79
CA GLY A 520 3.77 -44.58 4.37
C GLY A 520 2.74 -43.65 5.01
N PHE A 521 2.79 -42.35 4.71
CA PHE A 521 1.76 -41.40 5.14
C PHE A 521 1.52 -40.29 4.14
N ASN A 522 0.39 -39.60 4.29
CA ASN A 522 0.03 -38.42 3.52
C ASN A 522 0.01 -37.18 4.43
N SER A 523 1.00 -36.30 4.27
CA SER A 523 1.12 -35.05 5.02
C SER A 523 -0.04 -34.08 4.81
N SER A 524 -0.84 -34.24 3.74
CA SER A 524 -2.01 -33.40 3.48
C SER A 524 -3.28 -33.86 4.18
N SER A 525 -3.30 -35.06 4.77
CA SER A 525 -4.46 -35.58 5.50
C SER A 525 -4.15 -35.95 6.95
N GLY A 526 -2.88 -35.93 7.37
CA GLY A 526 -2.47 -36.42 8.70
C GLY A 526 -2.69 -37.91 8.91
N TRP A 527 -2.84 -38.70 7.83
CA TRP A 527 -3.10 -40.15 7.91
C TRP A 527 -1.96 -40.97 7.30
N GLY A 528 -1.50 -41.93 8.08
CA GLY A 528 -0.58 -43.01 7.71
C GLY A 528 -1.29 -44.32 7.39
N TRP A 529 -0.61 -45.16 6.61
CA TRP A 529 -1.03 -46.51 6.25
C TRP A 529 0.14 -47.48 6.44
N ALA A 530 -0.18 -48.73 6.76
CA ALA A 530 0.81 -49.80 6.88
C ALA A 530 0.23 -51.16 6.53
N ARG A 531 1.10 -52.11 6.19
CA ARG A 531 0.72 -53.49 5.84
C ARG A 531 1.40 -54.47 6.78
N VAL A 532 0.61 -55.21 7.54
CA VAL A 532 1.10 -56.26 8.45
C VAL A 532 0.91 -57.65 7.83
N THR A 533 1.92 -58.50 7.94
CA THR A 533 1.90 -59.89 7.44
C THR A 533 2.42 -60.85 8.50
N SER A 534 1.95 -62.09 8.49
CA SER A 534 2.46 -63.13 9.38
C SER A 534 3.85 -63.60 8.96
N THR A 535 4.71 -63.80 9.96
CA THR A 535 6.01 -64.47 9.80
C THR A 535 5.92 -65.99 9.96
N ASN A 536 4.76 -66.54 10.36
CA ASN A 536 4.55 -67.98 10.51
C ASN A 536 3.07 -68.38 10.33
N GLU A 537 2.73 -68.89 9.14
CA GLU A 537 1.37 -69.33 8.79
C GLU A 537 0.89 -70.58 9.54
N ASN A 538 1.75 -71.22 10.32
CA ASN A 538 1.33 -72.27 11.26
C ASN A 538 0.84 -71.70 12.60
N VAL A 539 0.88 -70.37 12.80
CA VAL A 539 0.31 -69.64 13.94
C VAL A 539 -0.75 -68.65 13.44
N TYR A 540 -0.39 -67.71 12.56
CA TYR A 540 -1.34 -66.77 11.96
C TYR A 540 -1.42 -66.96 10.44
N ILE A 541 -2.54 -67.48 9.95
CA ILE A 541 -2.79 -67.65 8.52
C ILE A 541 -2.98 -66.27 7.90
N ASN A 542 -2.20 -65.96 6.86
CA ASN A 542 -2.33 -64.70 6.12
C ASN A 542 -3.68 -64.64 5.36
N PRO A 543 -4.26 -63.44 5.18
CA PRO A 543 -5.38 -63.26 4.25
C PRO A 543 -4.93 -63.53 2.80
N LYS A 544 -5.88 -63.65 1.88
CA LYS A 544 -5.64 -63.99 0.46
C LYS A 544 -4.62 -63.08 -0.25
N GLU A 545 -4.50 -61.82 0.19
CA GLU A 545 -3.59 -60.82 -0.37
C GLU A 545 -2.18 -60.86 0.23
N GLY A 546 -1.94 -61.73 1.22
CA GLY A 546 -0.65 -61.92 1.89
C GLY A 546 -0.36 -60.94 3.04
N TYR A 547 -1.13 -59.86 3.16
CA TYR A 547 -1.02 -58.85 4.21
C TYR A 547 -2.39 -58.29 4.60
N LEU A 548 -2.45 -57.57 5.71
CA LEU A 548 -3.60 -56.81 6.19
C LEU A 548 -3.23 -55.33 6.24
N ASP A 549 -4.03 -54.47 5.62
CA ASP A 549 -3.83 -53.02 5.72
C ASP A 549 -4.28 -52.47 7.10
N LEU A 550 -3.57 -51.43 7.52
CA LEU A 550 -3.70 -50.70 8.78
C LEU A 550 -3.69 -49.20 8.50
N THR A 551 -4.34 -48.42 9.36
CA THR A 551 -4.31 -46.94 9.35
C THR A 551 -3.83 -46.41 10.70
N PHE A 552 -3.30 -45.18 10.71
CA PHE A 552 -2.86 -44.46 11.91
C PHE A 552 -2.81 -42.96 11.64
N GLU A 553 -2.92 -42.11 12.66
CA GLU A 553 -2.72 -40.66 12.50
C GLU A 553 -1.24 -40.29 12.60
N VAL A 554 -0.83 -39.24 11.87
CA VAL A 554 0.52 -38.68 11.84
C VAL A 554 0.51 -37.19 12.11
N ASP A 555 1.21 -36.74 13.14
CA ASP A 555 1.52 -35.33 13.39
C ASP A 555 3.04 -35.09 13.32
N GLU A 556 3.49 -34.46 12.23
CA GLU A 556 4.91 -34.11 12.03
C GLU A 556 5.42 -33.08 13.07
N ASN A 557 4.52 -32.36 13.75
CA ASN A 557 4.85 -31.35 14.76
C ASN A 557 5.20 -31.96 16.13
N LEU A 558 5.06 -33.28 16.33
CA LEU A 558 5.47 -34.00 17.53
C LEU A 558 6.97 -33.82 17.87
N LEU A 559 7.80 -33.45 16.89
CA LEU A 559 9.25 -33.25 17.06
C LEU A 559 9.70 -31.77 17.10
N ALA A 560 8.82 -30.81 16.78
CA ALA A 560 9.16 -29.38 16.78
C ALA A 560 9.10 -28.79 18.21
N ILE A 561 10.10 -27.97 18.56
CA ILE A 561 10.24 -27.39 19.91
C ILE A 561 9.30 -26.18 20.06
N ASP A 562 8.51 -26.13 21.12
CA ASP A 562 7.64 -24.98 21.40
C ASP A 562 8.48 -23.74 21.77
N LEU A 563 8.23 -22.58 21.15
CA LEU A 563 8.88 -21.32 21.52
C LEU A 563 8.68 -20.98 23.01
N ALA A 564 7.53 -21.32 23.60
CA ALA A 564 7.30 -21.13 25.04
C ALA A 564 8.23 -21.98 25.92
N SER A 565 8.79 -23.07 25.39
CA SER A 565 9.76 -23.92 26.11
C SER A 565 11.21 -23.41 26.04
N VAL A 566 11.54 -22.60 25.03
CA VAL A 566 12.89 -22.00 24.86
C VAL A 566 12.97 -20.51 25.22
N ILE A 567 11.84 -19.79 25.20
CA ILE A 567 11.71 -18.40 25.64
C ILE A 567 11.13 -18.37 27.05
N THR A 568 11.95 -18.75 28.03
CA THR A 568 11.57 -18.80 29.45
C THR A 568 11.63 -17.43 30.13
N ASN A 569 12.46 -16.51 29.63
CA ASN A 569 12.56 -15.13 30.06
C ASN A 569 11.86 -14.22 29.05
N THR A 570 10.58 -13.94 29.29
CA THR A 570 9.75 -13.08 28.42
C THR A 570 9.90 -11.59 28.72
N ASN A 571 10.39 -11.20 29.91
CA ASN A 571 10.69 -9.80 30.23
C ASN A 571 12.17 -9.50 29.92
N LEU A 572 12.41 -8.68 28.89
CA LEU A 572 13.75 -8.34 28.42
C LEU A 572 14.44 -7.24 29.24
N GLY A 573 13.75 -6.68 30.24
CA GLY A 573 14.25 -5.59 31.07
C GLY A 573 14.20 -4.26 30.33
N THR A 574 15.22 -3.42 30.52
CA THR A 574 15.28 -2.09 29.90
C THR A 574 16.04 -2.13 28.57
N LEU A 575 15.37 -1.75 27.48
CA LEU A 575 15.96 -1.56 26.16
C LEU A 575 16.34 -0.10 25.93
N ASN A 576 17.41 0.14 25.19
CA ASN A 576 17.86 1.49 24.82
C ASN A 576 17.40 1.94 23.41
N LYS A 577 16.66 1.08 22.69
CA LYS A 577 16.10 1.36 21.36
C LYS A 577 14.99 0.36 21.03
N LEU A 578 13.95 0.80 20.32
CA LEU A 578 12.90 -0.06 19.77
C LEU A 578 13.27 -0.49 18.35
N ASP A 579 14.07 -1.55 18.22
CA ASP A 579 14.26 -2.24 16.95
C ASP A 579 14.49 -3.74 17.13
N GLU A 580 14.23 -4.49 16.06
CA GLU A 580 14.35 -5.95 16.03
C GLU A 580 15.75 -6.44 16.41
N ILE A 581 16.81 -5.73 16.03
CA ILE A 581 18.20 -6.13 16.33
C ILE A 581 18.46 -6.04 17.84
N THR A 582 18.00 -4.96 18.47
CA THR A 582 18.12 -4.71 19.91
C THR A 582 17.28 -5.72 20.69
N ILE A 583 16.07 -6.02 20.22
CA ILE A 583 15.18 -7.03 20.82
C ILE A 583 15.78 -8.43 20.66
N LYS A 584 16.17 -8.89 19.47
CA LYS A 584 16.82 -10.21 19.23
C LYS A 584 18.13 -10.36 20.02
N SER A 585 18.91 -9.28 20.14
CA SER A 585 20.12 -9.23 20.97
C SER A 585 19.82 -9.45 22.45
N GLN A 586 18.80 -8.79 23.00
CA GLN A 586 18.44 -8.96 24.41
C GLN A 586 17.71 -10.29 24.68
N LEU A 587 16.89 -10.74 23.73
CA LEU A 587 16.19 -12.02 23.76
C LEU A 587 17.16 -13.21 23.79
N SER A 588 18.20 -13.21 22.94
CA SER A 588 19.23 -14.27 22.92
C SER A 588 20.09 -14.30 24.18
N LYS A 589 20.38 -13.15 24.80
CA LYS A 589 21.12 -13.08 26.09
C LYS A 589 20.34 -13.69 27.25
N LEU A 590 19.03 -13.51 27.28
CA LEU A 590 18.17 -13.99 28.37
C LEU A 590 17.63 -15.41 28.12
N ASN A 591 17.66 -15.87 26.86
CA ASN A 591 17.17 -17.18 26.44
C ASN A 591 18.26 -17.88 25.61
N SER A 592 19.31 -18.37 26.27
CA SER A 592 20.50 -18.95 25.61
C SER A 592 20.21 -20.17 24.72
N ASN A 593 19.05 -20.81 24.91
CA ASN A 593 18.60 -21.97 24.13
C ASN A 593 17.78 -21.57 22.89
N LEU A 594 17.51 -20.27 22.69
CA LEU A 594 16.83 -19.73 21.53
C LEU A 594 17.83 -19.36 20.43
N GLU A 595 17.77 -20.08 19.31
CA GLU A 595 18.51 -19.73 18.11
C GLU A 595 17.77 -18.61 17.34
N VAL A 596 18.07 -17.35 17.67
CA VAL A 596 17.34 -16.15 17.19
C VAL A 596 17.32 -15.92 15.68
N ASN A 597 18.07 -16.69 14.90
CA ASN A 597 17.97 -16.66 13.43
C ASN A 597 16.68 -17.35 12.93
N TYR A 598 16.11 -18.26 13.71
CA TYR A 598 14.91 -19.04 13.37
C TYR A 598 13.59 -18.42 13.89
N VAL A 599 13.63 -17.16 14.32
CA VAL A 599 12.46 -16.40 14.78
C VAL A 599 12.46 -15.00 14.22
N ASP A 600 11.28 -14.40 14.11
CA ASP A 600 11.06 -12.99 13.76
C ASP A 600 10.43 -12.24 14.94
N ILE A 601 10.66 -10.91 15.00
CA ILE A 601 10.05 -10.04 16.01
C ILE A 601 8.96 -9.19 15.36
N ASN A 602 7.72 -9.50 15.70
CA ASN A 602 6.52 -8.86 15.17
C ASN A 602 5.83 -7.99 16.22
N ASN A 603 4.95 -7.08 15.80
CA ASN A 603 4.13 -6.21 16.67
C ASN A 603 4.95 -5.49 17.78
N ILE A 604 6.09 -4.88 17.44
CA ILE A 604 6.90 -4.10 18.39
C ILE A 604 6.11 -2.86 18.85
N THR A 605 5.85 -2.78 20.15
CA THR A 605 5.26 -1.62 20.85
C THR A 605 6.31 -0.97 21.77
N GLU A 606 5.91 0.05 22.55
CA GLU A 606 6.79 0.65 23.56
C GLU A 606 7.12 -0.26 24.75
N THR A 607 6.32 -1.32 24.97
CA THR A 607 6.41 -2.19 26.16
C THR A 607 6.43 -3.69 25.85
N SER A 608 6.20 -4.10 24.60
CA SER A 608 6.07 -5.50 24.20
C SER A 608 6.42 -5.76 22.74
N ALA A 609 6.64 -7.03 22.40
CA ALA A 609 6.66 -7.54 21.03
C ALA A 609 6.22 -9.02 21.02
N ILE A 610 6.03 -9.60 19.84
CA ILE A 610 5.69 -11.01 19.66
C ILE A 610 6.84 -11.71 18.93
N VAL A 611 7.34 -12.79 19.49
CA VAL A 611 8.33 -13.67 18.85
C VAL A 611 7.59 -14.80 18.14
N THR A 612 7.82 -14.96 16.84
CA THR A 612 7.21 -16.03 16.02
C THR A 612 8.28 -16.83 15.31
N SER A 613 8.05 -18.13 15.10
CA SER A 613 8.97 -18.97 14.33
C SER A 613 8.99 -18.56 12.84
N ASN A 614 10.18 -18.49 12.24
CA ASN A 614 10.35 -18.41 10.79
C ASN A 614 10.81 -19.76 10.17
N SER A 615 10.90 -20.81 11.00
CA SER A 615 11.29 -22.17 10.60
C SER A 615 10.43 -23.21 11.34
N PRO A 616 9.31 -23.65 10.75
CA PRO A 616 8.34 -24.54 11.41
C PRO A 616 8.91 -25.88 11.86
N SER A 617 9.95 -26.38 11.17
CA SER A 617 10.66 -27.62 11.53
C SER A 617 11.60 -27.48 12.73
N LYS A 618 11.88 -26.24 13.17
CA LYS A 618 12.74 -25.94 14.32
C LYS A 618 11.92 -25.53 15.54
N TYR A 619 11.04 -24.56 15.36
CA TYR A 619 10.21 -24.00 16.43
C TYR A 619 8.74 -23.87 16.03
N LYS A 620 7.84 -24.11 16.98
CA LYS A 620 6.38 -23.90 16.85
C LYS A 620 5.84 -22.92 17.90
N GLY A 621 4.64 -22.38 17.66
CA GLY A 621 3.98 -21.42 18.54
C GLY A 621 4.50 -19.97 18.38
N SER A 622 4.08 -19.11 19.31
CA SER A 622 4.52 -17.71 19.43
C SER A 622 4.61 -17.30 20.89
N VAL A 623 5.44 -16.31 21.20
CA VAL A 623 5.65 -15.86 22.59
C VAL A 623 5.61 -14.33 22.67
N ASN A 624 4.71 -13.83 23.51
CA ASN A 624 4.68 -12.41 23.87
C ASN A 624 5.84 -12.10 24.82
N ILE A 625 6.67 -11.13 24.43
CA ILE A 625 7.77 -10.60 25.23
C ILE A 625 7.43 -9.17 25.67
N THR A 626 7.99 -8.77 26.81
CA THR A 626 7.77 -7.46 27.44
C THR A 626 9.10 -6.78 27.74
N PHE A 627 9.10 -5.46 27.82
CA PHE A 627 10.27 -4.65 28.15
C PHE A 627 9.87 -3.26 28.63
N LYS A 628 10.85 -2.50 29.11
CA LYS A 628 10.74 -1.05 29.34
C LYS A 628 11.70 -0.34 28.39
N LEU A 629 11.29 0.79 27.82
CA LEU A 629 12.19 1.63 27.04
C LEU A 629 12.91 2.64 27.95
N ASP A 630 14.23 2.79 27.79
CA ASP A 630 15.00 3.85 28.46
C ASP A 630 14.71 5.21 27.81
N THR A 631 13.75 5.93 28.39
CA THR A 631 13.40 7.30 28.01
C THR A 631 14.09 8.34 28.91
N SER A 632 15.01 7.94 29.81
CA SER A 632 15.64 8.85 30.78
C SER A 632 16.49 9.96 30.15
N LYS A 633 16.88 9.78 28.88
CA LYS A 633 17.66 10.73 28.08
C LYS A 633 16.83 11.48 27.04
N ALA A 634 15.51 11.22 26.98
CA ALA A 634 14.62 11.82 26.00
C ALA A 634 14.42 13.32 26.29
N VAL A 635 14.75 14.14 25.30
CA VAL A 635 14.68 15.60 25.40
C VAL A 635 13.25 16.06 25.05
N PRO A 636 12.58 16.93 25.83
CA PRO A 636 11.24 17.40 25.48
C PRO A 636 11.21 18.02 24.08
N LEU A 637 10.28 17.57 23.22
CA LEU A 637 10.21 17.99 21.82
C LEU A 637 10.03 19.52 21.69
N SER A 638 9.34 20.14 22.64
CA SER A 638 9.17 21.59 22.78
C SER A 638 10.46 22.38 23.00
N SER A 639 11.52 21.73 23.49
CA SER A 639 12.83 22.38 23.70
C SER A 639 13.67 22.46 22.42
N VAL A 640 13.42 21.56 21.45
CA VAL A 640 14.13 21.49 20.16
C VAL A 640 13.32 22.04 18.99
N LEU A 641 11.98 21.95 19.03
CA LEU A 641 11.06 22.49 18.03
C LEU A 641 10.57 23.87 18.48
N LYS A 642 11.47 24.86 18.45
CA LYS A 642 11.21 26.23 18.93
C LYS A 642 10.44 27.10 17.93
N GLN A 643 10.60 26.85 16.64
CA GLN A 643 9.90 27.54 15.56
C GLN A 643 8.69 26.71 15.14
N THR A 644 7.55 26.98 15.77
CA THR A 644 6.29 26.27 15.56
C THR A 644 5.48 26.80 14.38
N ASN A 645 5.58 28.10 14.07
CA ASN A 645 4.96 28.69 12.89
C ASN A 645 5.84 28.42 11.65
N LEU A 646 5.39 27.52 10.78
CA LEU A 646 6.07 27.10 9.57
C LEU A 646 5.84 28.05 8.37
N GLY A 647 4.92 29.01 8.50
CA GLY A 647 4.56 29.92 7.41
C GLY A 647 3.79 29.21 6.29
N THR A 648 4.03 29.61 5.04
CA THR A 648 3.34 29.03 3.88
C THR A 648 3.93 27.68 3.47
N LEU A 649 3.09 26.64 3.42
CA LEU A 649 3.44 25.29 2.95
C LEU A 649 2.79 24.99 1.59
N SER A 650 3.51 24.25 0.75
CA SER A 650 3.05 23.78 -0.56
C SER A 650 2.31 22.44 -0.53
N SER A 651 2.08 21.86 0.66
CA SER A 651 1.32 20.62 0.89
C SER A 651 1.17 20.38 2.41
N THR A 652 0.13 19.64 2.80
CA THR A 652 -0.03 19.03 4.14
C THR A 652 0.66 17.67 4.28
N ASP A 653 1.34 17.17 3.23
CA ASP A 653 2.10 15.92 3.27
C ASP A 653 3.16 15.96 4.39
N GLU A 654 3.26 14.88 5.16
CA GLU A 654 4.19 14.76 6.28
C GLU A 654 5.64 15.11 5.90
N ASN A 655 6.10 14.73 4.70
CA ASN A 655 7.45 15.07 4.25
C ASN A 655 7.61 16.57 4.02
N THR A 656 6.60 17.24 3.45
CA THR A 656 6.62 18.70 3.26
C THR A 656 6.67 19.41 4.60
N ILE A 657 5.81 19.00 5.54
CA ILE A 657 5.80 19.54 6.91
C ILE A 657 7.17 19.30 7.58
N LYS A 658 7.71 18.06 7.52
CA LYS A 658 9.01 17.69 8.06
C LYS A 658 10.17 18.50 7.49
N GLN A 659 10.23 18.70 6.17
CA GLN A 659 11.29 19.50 5.55
C GLN A 659 11.25 20.96 6.00
N VAL A 660 10.06 21.55 6.19
CA VAL A 660 9.94 22.93 6.70
C VAL A 660 10.19 23.01 8.21
N ILE A 661 9.81 21.99 8.99
CA ILE A 661 10.25 21.86 10.39
C ILE A 661 11.78 21.85 10.45
N LYS A 662 12.46 21.04 9.62
CA LYS A 662 13.93 20.94 9.58
C LYS A 662 14.59 22.25 9.18
N SER A 663 14.04 22.97 8.20
CA SER A 663 14.61 24.25 7.76
C SER A 663 14.51 25.35 8.82
N LYS A 664 13.42 25.36 9.60
CA LYS A 664 13.20 26.32 10.70
C LYS A 664 13.78 25.90 12.05
N ASN A 665 14.02 24.60 12.25
CA ASN A 665 14.61 24.02 13.46
C ASN A 665 15.81 23.12 13.08
N PRO A 666 16.96 23.68 12.65
CA PRO A 666 18.05 22.90 12.05
C PRO A 666 18.61 21.77 12.92
N ASN A 667 18.49 21.89 14.24
CA ASN A 667 19.00 20.93 15.22
C ASN A 667 18.04 19.75 15.51
N ILE A 668 16.82 19.77 14.97
CA ILE A 668 15.87 18.66 15.17
C ILE A 668 16.28 17.45 14.32
N ASP A 669 16.24 16.25 14.88
CA ASP A 669 16.36 15.02 14.09
C ASP A 669 15.00 14.70 13.48
N ILE A 670 14.94 14.72 12.15
CA ILE A 670 13.70 14.57 11.41
C ILE A 670 13.22 13.11 11.31
N ASN A 671 14.11 12.16 11.61
CA ASN A 671 13.78 10.73 11.63
C ASN A 671 13.18 10.29 12.99
N ALA A 672 13.38 11.10 14.02
CA ALA A 672 12.91 10.87 15.39
C ALA A 672 11.59 11.63 15.71
N ILE A 673 10.99 12.27 14.70
CA ILE A 673 9.67 12.90 14.81
C ILE A 673 8.72 12.34 13.76
N GLY A 674 7.42 12.41 14.04
CA GLY A 674 6.32 12.13 13.12
C GLY A 674 5.28 13.25 13.18
N ILE A 675 4.45 13.34 12.14
CA ILE A 675 3.25 14.18 12.20
C ILE A 675 2.07 13.30 12.59
N ASP A 676 1.26 13.76 13.54
CA ASP A 676 0.05 13.05 13.90
C ASP A 676 -1.02 13.29 12.82
N SER A 677 -1.30 12.28 12.00
CA SER A 677 -2.16 12.39 10.81
C SER A 677 -3.55 12.96 11.11
N GLN A 678 -4.14 12.56 12.24
CA GLN A 678 -5.47 13.00 12.70
C GLN A 678 -5.49 14.48 13.14
N SER A 679 -4.33 15.05 13.49
CA SER A 679 -4.19 16.45 13.88
C SER A 679 -4.01 17.42 12.69
N ILE A 680 -3.78 16.91 11.48
CA ILE A 680 -3.47 17.73 10.31
C ILE A 680 -4.71 18.48 9.87
N THR A 681 -4.68 19.81 10.02
CA THR A 681 -5.70 20.73 9.54
C THR A 681 -5.13 21.65 8.46
N ILE A 682 -5.96 22.58 7.96
CA ILE A 682 -5.55 23.60 6.97
C ILE A 682 -4.58 24.65 7.53
N SER A 683 -4.44 24.74 8.87
CA SER A 683 -3.67 25.80 9.54
C SER A 683 -2.72 25.33 10.63
N ASN A 684 -2.81 24.06 11.03
CA ASN A 684 -1.98 23.51 12.11
C ASN A 684 -1.94 21.97 12.07
N ALA A 685 -0.91 21.42 12.69
CA ALA A 685 -0.78 19.99 12.99
C ALA A 685 -0.03 19.78 14.31
N LEU A 686 0.00 18.55 14.81
CA LEU A 686 0.73 18.13 16.00
C LEU A 686 1.93 17.27 15.58
N VAL A 687 3.11 17.69 16.00
CA VAL A 687 4.35 16.92 15.84
C VAL A 687 4.52 16.04 17.07
N LYS A 688 4.72 14.74 16.87
CA LYS A 688 4.97 13.74 17.92
C LYS A 688 6.37 13.14 17.77
N SER A 689 6.88 12.55 18.84
CA SER A 689 8.09 11.72 18.75
C SER A 689 7.80 10.41 18.00
N THR A 690 8.75 9.96 17.18
CA THR A 690 8.81 8.57 16.67
C THR A 690 9.95 7.77 17.29
N ASP A 691 10.78 8.41 18.11
CA ASP A 691 11.84 7.79 18.91
C ASP A 691 11.70 8.27 20.37
N PRO A 692 10.94 7.55 21.22
CA PRO A 692 10.71 7.97 22.59
C PRO A 692 11.97 7.97 23.47
N THR A 693 13.09 7.39 23.01
CA THR A 693 14.39 7.49 23.68
C THR A 693 15.05 8.86 23.47
N LYS A 694 14.67 9.55 22.40
CA LYS A 694 15.29 10.78 21.93
C LYS A 694 14.43 12.02 22.17
N TYR A 695 13.13 11.94 21.89
CA TYR A 695 12.20 13.04 22.14
C TYR A 695 10.97 12.60 22.92
N SER A 696 10.49 13.47 23.81
CA SER A 696 9.29 13.25 24.63
C SER A 696 8.22 14.34 24.40
N GLY A 697 6.95 13.94 24.53
CA GLY A 697 5.80 14.82 24.32
C GLY A 697 5.51 15.15 22.85
N SER A 698 4.66 16.15 22.65
CA SER A 698 4.21 16.62 21.33
C SER A 698 4.16 18.15 21.27
N VAL A 699 4.23 18.71 20.06
CA VAL A 699 4.27 20.16 19.83
C VAL A 699 3.33 20.53 18.70
N LYS A 700 2.41 21.47 18.95
CA LYS A 700 1.56 22.03 17.90
C LYS A 700 2.36 22.98 17.01
N ILE A 701 2.26 22.80 15.71
CA ILE A 701 2.81 23.66 14.66
C ILE A 701 1.68 24.36 13.91
N GLU A 702 1.96 25.53 13.35
CA GLU A 702 0.98 26.36 12.63
C GLU A 702 1.52 26.75 11.25
N TYR A 703 0.65 26.89 10.25
CA TYR A 703 1.00 27.16 8.86
C TYR A 703 -0.18 27.73 8.06
N ILE A 704 0.09 28.10 6.81
CA ILE A 704 -0.90 28.46 5.79
C ILE A 704 -0.64 27.58 4.56
N ILE A 705 -1.66 26.98 3.96
CA ILE A 705 -1.49 26.21 2.72
C ILE A 705 -1.57 27.12 1.50
N ASP A 706 -0.56 27.08 0.63
CA ASP A 706 -0.63 27.72 -0.69
C ASP A 706 -1.55 26.91 -1.62
N THR A 707 -2.72 27.49 -1.92
CA THR A 707 -3.71 26.92 -2.84
C THR A 707 -3.72 27.61 -4.21
N SER A 708 -2.78 28.54 -4.47
CA SER A 708 -2.75 29.35 -5.71
C SER A 708 -2.63 28.50 -6.98
N ASN A 709 -1.91 27.37 -6.88
CA ASN A 709 -1.71 26.41 -7.96
C ASN A 709 -2.66 25.19 -7.91
N ALA A 710 -3.60 25.15 -6.95
CA ALA A 710 -4.47 23.99 -6.77
C ALA A 710 -5.44 23.80 -7.95
N VAL A 711 -5.43 22.61 -8.53
CA VAL A 711 -6.27 22.19 -9.66
C VAL A 711 -7.65 21.78 -9.15
N ASP A 712 -8.72 22.18 -9.83
CA ASP A 712 -10.06 21.79 -9.40
C ASP A 712 -10.32 20.29 -9.69
N LEU A 713 -10.72 19.52 -8.66
CA LEU A 713 -11.02 18.09 -8.79
C LEU A 713 -12.04 17.80 -9.89
N SER A 714 -12.98 18.70 -10.14
CA SER A 714 -14.01 18.57 -11.19
C SER A 714 -13.44 18.50 -12.61
N THR A 715 -12.20 18.97 -12.82
CA THR A 715 -11.49 18.90 -14.10
C THR A 715 -10.74 17.59 -14.31
N LEU A 716 -10.46 16.86 -13.22
CA LEU A 716 -9.71 15.61 -13.19
C LEU A 716 -10.64 14.40 -13.09
N ILE A 717 -11.61 14.42 -12.16
CA ILE A 717 -12.64 13.41 -12.00
C ILE A 717 -13.79 13.73 -12.97
N LYS A 718 -13.66 13.20 -14.18
CA LYS A 718 -14.59 13.38 -15.29
C LYS A 718 -15.64 12.28 -15.34
N GLU A 719 -15.20 11.03 -15.21
CA GLU A 719 -16.13 9.93 -14.99
C GLU A 719 -16.56 9.95 -13.53
N ARG A 720 -17.86 10.14 -13.33
CA ARG A 720 -18.49 10.35 -12.02
C ARG A 720 -19.54 9.30 -11.72
N ASN A 721 -19.95 8.50 -12.71
CA ASN A 721 -20.75 7.31 -12.48
C ASN A 721 -19.82 6.10 -12.43
N LEU A 722 -19.48 5.65 -11.23
CA LEU A 722 -18.60 4.51 -10.98
C LEU A 722 -19.31 3.16 -11.23
N LYS A 723 -20.57 3.18 -11.68
CA LYS A 723 -21.37 1.99 -11.99
C LYS A 723 -21.45 1.07 -10.76
N GLY A 724 -21.44 -0.25 -10.98
CA GLY A 724 -21.38 -1.24 -9.92
C GLY A 724 -20.03 -1.24 -9.18
N ILE A 725 -20.04 -1.10 -7.85
CA ILE A 725 -18.87 -1.24 -6.96
C ILE A 725 -19.09 -2.34 -5.93
N SER A 726 -18.02 -2.98 -5.44
CA SER A 726 -18.06 -4.08 -4.48
C SER A 726 -18.58 -3.68 -3.10
N ASP A 727 -18.12 -2.52 -2.64
CA ASP A 727 -18.37 -1.96 -1.34
C ASP A 727 -18.35 -0.43 -1.41
N ASN A 728 -19.16 0.21 -0.58
CA ASN A 728 -19.17 1.65 -0.35
C ASN A 728 -18.25 2.08 0.80
N LEU A 729 -17.13 1.38 1.03
CA LEU A 729 -16.09 1.87 1.93
C LEU A 729 -15.34 3.03 1.27
N ASP A 730 -14.65 3.83 2.06
CA ASP A 730 -14.01 5.03 1.54
C ASP A 730 -12.88 4.67 0.57
N SER A 731 -12.09 3.61 0.88
CA SER A 731 -11.12 3.06 -0.08
C SER A 731 -11.77 2.43 -1.31
N GLY A 732 -12.92 1.74 -1.17
CA GLY A 732 -13.65 1.13 -2.28
C GLY A 732 -14.11 2.15 -3.31
N ILE A 733 -14.68 3.26 -2.84
CA ILE A 733 -15.11 4.39 -3.69
C ILE A 733 -13.90 5.07 -4.32
N ILE A 734 -12.85 5.37 -3.54
CA ILE A 734 -11.62 6.03 -4.04
C ILE A 734 -10.92 5.18 -5.12
N ARG A 735 -10.75 3.87 -4.90
CA ARG A 735 -10.14 2.97 -5.89
C ARG A 735 -10.93 2.93 -7.20
N ASN A 736 -12.27 2.89 -7.13
CA ASN A 736 -13.10 2.93 -8.33
C ASN A 736 -13.02 4.28 -9.05
N ILE A 737 -12.95 5.41 -8.33
CA ILE A 737 -12.70 6.73 -8.95
C ILE A 737 -11.41 6.73 -9.76
N LEU A 738 -10.33 6.17 -9.22
CA LEU A 738 -9.05 6.07 -9.94
C LEU A 738 -9.12 5.08 -11.11
N LYS A 739 -9.79 3.92 -10.95
CA LYS A 739 -10.05 2.93 -12.03
C LYS A 739 -10.78 3.58 -13.22
N PHE A 740 -11.83 4.37 -12.96
CA PHE A 740 -12.61 5.05 -14.00
C PHE A 740 -11.98 6.37 -14.49
N ASN A 741 -10.98 6.93 -13.80
CA ASN A 741 -10.25 8.13 -14.20
C ASN A 741 -8.71 7.89 -14.26
N PRO A 742 -8.23 6.92 -15.07
CA PRO A 742 -6.83 6.44 -15.00
C PRO A 742 -5.79 7.44 -15.51
N ASN A 743 -6.22 8.49 -16.23
CA ASN A 743 -5.34 9.56 -16.72
C ASN A 743 -5.16 10.71 -15.70
N THR A 744 -5.58 10.54 -14.45
CA THR A 744 -5.39 11.54 -13.39
C THR A 744 -4.05 11.35 -12.67
N THR A 745 -3.49 12.43 -12.14
CA THR A 745 -2.29 12.39 -11.28
C THR A 745 -2.63 12.18 -9.80
N ILE A 746 -3.90 11.99 -9.49
CA ILE A 746 -4.46 11.88 -8.13
C ILE A 746 -4.03 10.55 -7.53
N GLN A 747 -3.55 10.57 -6.29
CA GLN A 747 -3.31 9.37 -5.49
C GLN A 747 -4.48 9.13 -4.52
N GLU A 748 -4.68 7.90 -4.04
CA GLU A 748 -5.76 7.59 -3.07
C GLU A 748 -5.71 8.53 -1.86
N LYS A 749 -4.51 8.75 -1.29
CA LYS A 749 -4.28 9.64 -0.15
C LYS A 749 -4.59 11.13 -0.40
N ASP A 750 -4.71 11.55 -1.66
CA ASP A 750 -5.03 12.93 -2.03
C ASP A 750 -6.57 13.17 -2.04
N LEU A 751 -7.39 12.12 -1.89
CA LEU A 751 -8.86 12.19 -1.83
C LEU A 751 -9.39 11.84 -0.43
N LYS A 752 -10.59 12.35 -0.11
CA LYS A 752 -11.43 11.87 0.99
C LYS A 752 -12.89 11.78 0.55
N VAL A 753 -13.63 10.85 1.14
CA VAL A 753 -15.07 10.70 0.92
C VAL A 753 -15.83 11.41 2.04
N ILE A 754 -16.87 12.17 1.69
CA ILE A 754 -17.80 12.81 2.63
C ILE A 754 -19.23 12.72 2.07
N ASN A 755 -20.24 12.99 2.90
CA ASN A 755 -21.67 13.00 2.51
C ASN A 755 -22.05 11.73 1.70
N LYS A 756 -21.72 10.57 2.27
CA LYS A 756 -21.81 9.26 1.63
C LYS A 756 -23.19 8.62 1.85
N THR A 757 -23.75 8.06 0.78
CA THR A 757 -24.91 7.16 0.79
C THR A 757 -24.55 5.86 0.05
N ASN A 758 -25.54 5.01 -0.26
CA ASN A 758 -25.33 3.79 -1.05
C ASN A 758 -25.34 4.02 -2.56
N GLU A 759 -25.71 5.22 -3.01
CA GLU A 759 -25.80 5.59 -4.43
C GLU A 759 -24.92 6.77 -4.80
N VAL A 760 -24.51 7.58 -3.82
CA VAL A 760 -23.84 8.88 -4.04
C VAL A 760 -22.81 9.14 -2.95
N ALA A 761 -21.66 9.70 -3.31
CA ALA A 761 -20.75 10.33 -2.35
C ALA A 761 -20.21 11.65 -2.88
N THR A 762 -19.74 12.51 -1.96
CA THR A 762 -19.01 13.73 -2.31
C THR A 762 -17.52 13.52 -2.04
N ILE A 763 -16.72 13.69 -3.08
CA ILE A 763 -15.28 13.52 -3.05
C ILE A 763 -14.64 14.89 -2.87
N GLN A 764 -13.80 15.02 -1.84
CA GLN A 764 -13.05 16.22 -1.54
C GLN A 764 -11.55 15.96 -1.61
N SER A 765 -10.79 17.03 -1.79
CA SER A 765 -9.34 16.99 -1.70
C SER A 765 -8.90 16.82 -0.25
N ASN A 766 -8.04 15.84 -0.01
CA ASN A 766 -7.25 15.69 1.21
C ASN A 766 -5.89 16.41 1.10
N ASN A 767 -5.53 16.87 -0.10
CA ASN A 767 -4.29 17.59 -0.40
C ASN A 767 -4.60 18.96 -1.03
N LEU A 768 -5.01 19.91 -0.19
CA LEU A 768 -5.58 21.20 -0.60
C LEU A 768 -4.61 22.09 -1.41
N ALA A 769 -3.30 21.85 -1.33
CA ALA A 769 -2.31 22.56 -2.13
C ALA A 769 -2.27 22.08 -3.59
N LYS A 770 -2.53 20.78 -3.83
CA LYS A 770 -2.61 20.20 -5.17
C LYS A 770 -3.99 20.34 -5.78
N TYR A 771 -5.04 20.09 -4.99
CA TYR A 771 -6.40 19.97 -5.50
C TYR A 771 -7.41 20.75 -4.66
N LYS A 772 -8.37 21.40 -5.32
CA LYS A 772 -9.46 22.17 -4.71
C LYS A 772 -10.82 21.74 -5.23
N GLY A 773 -11.88 22.27 -4.64
CA GLY A 773 -13.26 21.94 -4.99
C GLY A 773 -13.69 20.56 -4.48
N SER A 774 -14.86 20.11 -4.94
CA SER A 774 -15.42 18.80 -4.62
C SER A 774 -16.19 18.25 -5.82
N VAL A 775 -16.28 16.92 -5.91
CA VAL A 775 -16.96 16.22 -6.99
C VAL A 775 -17.94 15.24 -6.40
N GLN A 776 -19.22 15.36 -6.76
CA GLN A 776 -20.19 14.31 -6.46
C GLN A 776 -19.99 13.16 -7.45
N VAL A 777 -19.90 11.95 -6.93
CA VAL A 777 -19.87 10.68 -7.69
C VAL A 777 -21.11 9.87 -7.36
N GLN A 778 -21.56 9.08 -8.32
CA GLN A 778 -22.67 8.14 -8.22
C GLN A 778 -22.16 6.71 -8.45
N TYR A 779 -22.80 5.74 -7.80
CA TYR A 779 -22.45 4.33 -7.90
C TYR A 779 -23.63 3.45 -7.50
N GLU A 780 -23.48 2.14 -7.67
CA GLU A 780 -24.44 1.12 -7.26
C GLU A 780 -23.64 0.05 -6.51
N VAL A 781 -23.96 -0.22 -5.23
CA VAL A 781 -23.24 -1.26 -4.47
C VAL A 781 -23.81 -2.63 -4.83
N LYS A 782 -22.95 -3.57 -5.24
CA LYS A 782 -23.30 -4.96 -5.53
C LYS A 782 -22.30 -5.88 -4.87
N THR A 783 -22.71 -6.57 -3.82
CA THR A 783 -21.84 -7.48 -3.07
C THR A 783 -22.24 -8.93 -3.35
N LEU A 784 -21.26 -9.74 -3.77
CA LEU A 784 -21.38 -11.21 -3.80
C LEU A 784 -20.36 -11.78 -2.82
N VAL A 785 -20.88 -12.27 -1.69
CA VAL A 785 -20.09 -12.91 -0.62
C VAL A 785 -20.02 -14.41 -0.90
N GLY A 786 -18.84 -15.01 -0.73
CA GLY A 786 -18.68 -16.45 -0.81
C GLY A 786 -17.74 -16.98 0.27
N TYR A 787 -18.12 -18.09 0.91
CA TYR A 787 -17.26 -18.76 1.88
C TYR A 787 -16.20 -19.63 1.20
N HIS A 788 -14.99 -19.62 1.74
CA HIS A 788 -13.85 -20.41 1.26
C HIS A 788 -13.14 -21.10 2.44
N TYR A 789 -12.72 -22.34 2.20
CA TYR A 789 -12.01 -23.19 3.16
C TYR A 789 -11.14 -24.19 2.42
N ASP A 790 -10.28 -24.90 3.15
CA ASP A 790 -9.25 -25.76 2.57
C ASP A 790 -9.43 -27.27 2.85
N TRP A 791 -10.44 -27.70 3.60
CA TRP A 791 -10.74 -29.13 3.78
C TRP A 791 -11.43 -29.77 2.57
N GLY A 792 -12.38 -29.07 1.95
CA GLY A 792 -13.16 -29.56 0.79
C GLY A 792 -14.16 -30.68 1.16
N GLY A 793 -14.88 -31.19 0.17
CA GLY A 793 -15.95 -32.16 0.40
C GLY A 793 -16.52 -32.82 -0.86
N ASN A 794 -17.66 -33.50 -0.70
CA ASN A 794 -18.38 -34.13 -1.81
C ASN A 794 -19.09 -33.05 -2.64
N PHE A 795 -19.00 -33.14 -3.98
CA PHE A 795 -19.57 -32.16 -4.91
C PHE A 795 -18.97 -30.75 -4.78
N GLU A 796 -17.72 -30.69 -4.30
CA GLU A 796 -16.90 -29.49 -4.15
C GLU A 796 -15.63 -29.59 -4.98
N ASN A 797 -15.05 -28.44 -5.32
CA ASN A 797 -13.72 -28.37 -5.91
C ASN A 797 -12.82 -27.45 -5.08
N LYS A 798 -11.76 -28.02 -4.49
CA LYS A 798 -10.77 -27.28 -3.69
C LYS A 798 -9.91 -26.42 -4.61
N ILE A 799 -10.30 -25.16 -4.76
CA ILE A 799 -9.55 -24.14 -5.50
C ILE A 799 -8.69 -23.26 -4.58
N ALA A 800 -7.57 -22.77 -5.08
CA ALA A 800 -6.75 -21.79 -4.37
C ALA A 800 -7.39 -20.39 -4.43
N LEU A 801 -7.10 -19.53 -3.43
CA LEU A 801 -7.56 -18.14 -3.42
C LEU A 801 -7.02 -17.30 -4.61
N ASN A 802 -5.92 -17.73 -5.22
CA ASN A 802 -5.35 -17.14 -6.44
C ASN A 802 -5.74 -17.90 -7.73
N ASP A 803 -6.76 -18.79 -7.67
CA ASP A 803 -7.36 -19.40 -8.85
C ASP A 803 -7.83 -18.31 -9.83
N LYS A 804 -7.45 -18.47 -11.11
CA LYS A 804 -7.71 -17.47 -12.15
C LYS A 804 -9.19 -17.16 -12.29
N ASP A 805 -10.04 -18.18 -12.23
CA ASP A 805 -11.46 -17.99 -12.45
C ASP A 805 -12.07 -17.28 -11.24
N LEU A 806 -11.69 -17.64 -10.00
CA LEU A 806 -12.07 -16.90 -8.79
C LEU A 806 -11.64 -15.42 -8.85
N LEU A 807 -10.42 -15.14 -9.29
CA LEU A 807 -9.92 -13.76 -9.49
C LEU A 807 -10.79 -12.97 -10.49
N THR A 808 -11.32 -13.62 -11.54
CA THR A 808 -12.20 -12.99 -12.55
C THR A 808 -13.71 -13.14 -12.30
N SER A 809 -14.10 -13.90 -11.27
CA SER A 809 -15.50 -14.10 -10.87
C SER A 809 -16.11 -12.86 -10.23
N SER A 810 -17.44 -12.86 -10.08
CA SER A 810 -18.15 -11.75 -9.43
C SER A 810 -18.05 -11.77 -7.90
N TYR A 811 -17.51 -12.85 -7.29
CA TYR A 811 -17.22 -12.90 -5.85
C TYR A 811 -16.27 -11.78 -5.49
N ASN A 812 -16.76 -10.81 -4.72
CA ASN A 812 -16.01 -9.61 -4.36
C ASN A 812 -15.80 -9.44 -2.86
N VAL A 813 -16.42 -10.30 -2.06
CA VAL A 813 -16.07 -10.57 -0.67
C VAL A 813 -15.88 -12.08 -0.51
N ILE A 814 -14.74 -12.48 0.04
CA ILE A 814 -14.40 -13.88 0.31
C ILE A 814 -14.25 -14.03 1.82
N ASN A 815 -15.08 -14.89 2.44
CA ASN A 815 -15.03 -15.17 3.87
C ASN A 815 -14.25 -16.47 4.11
N LEU A 816 -13.12 -16.41 4.82
CA LEU A 816 -12.31 -17.57 5.14
C LEU A 816 -12.84 -18.26 6.40
N SER A 817 -13.11 -19.56 6.28
CA SER A 817 -13.68 -20.38 7.35
C SER A 817 -12.61 -21.26 8.01
N PHE A 818 -12.45 -21.30 9.34
CA PHE A 818 -13.03 -20.42 10.37
C PHE A 818 -11.99 -20.05 11.44
N LEU A 819 -12.19 -18.90 12.08
CA LEU A 819 -11.57 -18.49 13.35
C LEU A 819 -12.45 -18.99 14.50
N TYR A 820 -11.95 -19.90 15.33
CA TYR A 820 -12.75 -20.49 16.41
C TYR A 820 -11.87 -20.92 17.60
N SER A 821 -12.52 -21.27 18.72
CA SER A 821 -11.88 -21.87 19.89
C SER A 821 -12.37 -23.31 20.09
N THR A 822 -11.47 -24.20 20.49
CA THR A 822 -11.77 -25.58 20.89
C THR A 822 -11.97 -25.74 22.40
N VAL A 823 -11.83 -24.66 23.19
CA VAL A 823 -11.99 -24.67 24.65
C VAL A 823 -12.67 -23.38 25.12
N GLU A 824 -13.63 -23.47 26.04
CA GLU A 824 -14.27 -22.29 26.62
C GLU A 824 -13.21 -21.35 27.24
N TYR A 825 -13.39 -20.04 27.06
CA TYR A 825 -12.49 -19.00 27.57
C TYR A 825 -11.06 -18.98 26.99
N GLN A 826 -10.72 -19.89 26.08
CA GLN A 826 -9.51 -19.78 25.26
C GLN A 826 -9.77 -18.81 24.10
N MET A 827 -8.77 -18.02 23.73
CA MET A 827 -8.87 -17.10 22.60
C MET A 827 -8.94 -17.88 21.27
N PRO A 828 -9.76 -17.44 20.30
CA PRO A 828 -9.94 -18.16 19.05
C PRO A 828 -8.68 -18.07 18.19
N THR A 829 -8.44 -19.11 17.40
CA THR A 829 -7.28 -19.23 16.51
C THR A 829 -7.70 -19.57 15.08
N TYR A 830 -6.86 -19.22 14.10
CA TYR A 830 -7.03 -19.60 12.70
C TYR A 830 -5.78 -20.32 12.21
N SER A 831 -5.94 -21.60 11.88
CA SER A 831 -4.86 -22.55 11.60
C SER A 831 -5.07 -23.25 10.25
N PRO A 832 -4.95 -22.54 9.11
CA PRO A 832 -5.08 -23.13 7.78
C PRO A 832 -3.95 -24.11 7.48
N ASN A 833 -4.21 -25.12 6.66
CA ASN A 833 -3.23 -26.16 6.31
C ASN A 833 -2.02 -25.61 5.53
N ASN A 834 -2.18 -24.47 4.84
CA ASN A 834 -1.07 -23.79 4.16
C ASN A 834 -1.15 -22.26 4.38
N PRO A 835 -0.58 -21.75 5.49
CA PRO A 835 -0.60 -20.32 5.82
C PRO A 835 0.03 -19.43 4.74
N ALA A 836 1.08 -19.91 4.05
CA ALA A 836 1.75 -19.15 3.00
C ALA A 836 0.83 -18.93 1.79
N ALA A 837 0.14 -19.98 1.33
CA ALA A 837 -0.81 -19.89 0.23
C ALA A 837 -2.00 -18.97 0.56
N ILE A 838 -2.46 -18.93 1.81
CA ILE A 838 -3.48 -17.96 2.24
C ILE A 838 -2.94 -16.53 2.12
N LYS A 839 -1.74 -16.22 2.64
CA LYS A 839 -1.14 -14.86 2.56
C LYS A 839 -0.91 -14.40 1.12
N GLU A 840 -0.54 -15.29 0.21
CA GLU A 840 -0.39 -14.99 -1.23
C GLU A 840 -1.75 -14.78 -1.90
N GLY A 841 -2.72 -15.65 -1.58
CA GLY A 841 -4.08 -15.60 -2.08
C GLY A 841 -4.85 -14.33 -1.70
N VAL A 842 -4.77 -13.92 -0.42
CA VAL A 842 -5.35 -12.67 0.08
C VAL A 842 -4.84 -11.48 -0.74
N LYS A 843 -3.52 -11.38 -0.93
CA LYS A 843 -2.90 -10.32 -1.75
C LYS A 843 -3.35 -10.37 -3.21
N ALA A 844 -3.49 -11.56 -3.78
CA ALA A 844 -3.97 -11.73 -5.15
C ALA A 844 -5.41 -11.21 -5.31
N LEU A 845 -6.33 -11.60 -4.41
CA LEU A 845 -7.72 -11.13 -4.40
C LEU A 845 -7.81 -9.60 -4.19
N GLN A 846 -7.07 -9.06 -3.22
CA GLN A 846 -7.01 -7.63 -2.95
C GLN A 846 -6.43 -6.82 -4.13
N SER A 847 -5.49 -7.39 -4.90
CA SER A 847 -4.99 -6.76 -6.13
C SER A 847 -6.07 -6.57 -7.20
N GLN A 848 -7.12 -7.39 -7.18
CA GLN A 848 -8.31 -7.26 -8.04
C GLN A 848 -9.41 -6.39 -7.40
N GLY A 849 -9.12 -5.73 -6.27
CA GLY A 849 -10.05 -4.89 -5.53
C GLY A 849 -11.08 -5.64 -4.68
N LYS A 850 -11.01 -6.98 -4.61
CA LYS A 850 -11.88 -7.83 -3.77
C LYS A 850 -11.49 -7.70 -2.30
N ARG A 851 -12.42 -8.03 -1.40
CA ARG A 851 -12.21 -8.06 0.07
C ARG A 851 -12.05 -9.50 0.55
N VAL A 852 -11.20 -9.72 1.54
CA VAL A 852 -11.03 -11.03 2.17
C VAL A 852 -11.19 -10.91 3.67
N LEU A 853 -12.24 -11.52 4.23
CA LEU A 853 -12.57 -11.49 5.66
C LEU A 853 -12.19 -12.83 6.30
N ILE A 854 -11.94 -12.83 7.60
CA ILE A 854 -11.96 -14.05 8.41
C ILE A 854 -13.36 -14.23 8.99
N SER A 855 -14.00 -15.37 8.76
CA SER A 855 -15.25 -15.71 9.43
C SER A 855 -14.97 -16.41 10.75
N MET A 856 -15.63 -15.95 11.79
CA MET A 856 -15.46 -16.42 13.16
C MET A 856 -16.72 -17.15 13.59
N GLY A 857 -16.65 -18.47 13.70
CA GLY A 857 -17.80 -19.31 14.07
C GLY A 857 -17.88 -20.64 13.31
N GLY A 858 -19.02 -20.87 12.65
CA GLY A 858 -19.43 -22.12 12.02
C GLY A 858 -19.76 -23.24 13.02
N ALA A 859 -20.01 -24.45 12.51
CA ALA A 859 -20.25 -25.65 13.35
C ALA A 859 -19.10 -25.98 14.33
N THR A 860 -17.94 -25.38 14.14
CA THR A 860 -16.78 -25.43 15.04
C THR A 860 -16.89 -24.49 16.27
N ALA A 861 -17.97 -23.71 16.40
CA ALA A 861 -18.10 -22.64 17.38
C ALA A 861 -18.59 -23.06 18.79
N GLU A 862 -18.79 -24.34 19.09
CA GLU A 862 -19.42 -24.80 20.34
C GLU A 862 -18.78 -24.20 21.61
N HIS A 863 -17.48 -23.94 21.59
CA HIS A 863 -16.71 -23.41 22.72
C HIS A 863 -16.40 -21.89 22.63
N MET A 864 -17.06 -21.16 21.73
CA MET A 864 -16.91 -19.70 21.59
C MET A 864 -17.55 -18.94 22.76
N LYS A 865 -16.79 -18.83 23.85
CA LYS A 865 -17.26 -18.27 25.12
C LYS A 865 -16.17 -17.43 25.78
N PHE A 866 -16.51 -16.20 26.16
CA PHE A 866 -15.58 -15.21 26.70
C PHE A 866 -16.20 -14.50 27.91
N ARG A 867 -15.34 -14.08 28.84
CA ARG A 867 -15.72 -13.23 29.98
C ARG A 867 -15.38 -11.76 29.71
N ASN A 868 -16.00 -10.86 30.46
CA ASN A 868 -15.74 -9.42 30.41
C ASN A 868 -14.24 -9.06 30.60
N ASP A 869 -13.51 -9.77 31.46
CA ASP A 869 -12.07 -9.56 31.68
C ASP A 869 -11.17 -9.97 30.50
N GLN A 870 -11.73 -10.63 29.48
CA GLN A 870 -11.01 -11.14 28.32
C GLN A 870 -11.18 -10.28 27.05
N LYS A 871 -11.94 -9.18 27.10
CA LYS A 871 -12.19 -8.30 25.94
C LYS A 871 -10.91 -7.85 25.24
N ASP A 872 -9.89 -7.42 25.99
CA ASP A 872 -8.60 -7.01 25.42
C ASP A 872 -7.80 -8.19 24.84
N GLN A 873 -7.94 -9.40 25.42
CA GLN A 873 -7.32 -10.62 24.91
C GLN A 873 -7.96 -11.04 23.58
N LEU A 874 -9.29 -10.99 23.50
CA LEU A 874 -10.05 -11.33 22.29
C LEU A 874 -9.76 -10.33 21.16
N LYS A 875 -9.78 -9.03 21.49
CA LYS A 875 -9.33 -7.95 20.60
C LYS A 875 -7.94 -8.23 20.03
N THR A 876 -6.99 -8.60 20.90
CA THR A 876 -5.60 -8.90 20.52
C THR A 876 -5.51 -10.15 19.63
N ALA A 877 -6.25 -11.22 19.95
CA ALA A 877 -6.28 -12.44 19.15
C ALA A 877 -6.84 -12.20 17.74
N ILE A 878 -7.98 -11.52 17.63
CA ILE A 878 -8.57 -11.11 16.36
C ILE A 878 -7.57 -10.23 15.58
N LYS A 879 -7.02 -9.17 16.19
CA LYS A 879 -6.03 -8.30 15.53
C LYS A 879 -4.80 -9.08 15.03
N SER A 880 -4.34 -10.07 15.80
CA SER A 880 -3.21 -10.91 15.41
C SER A 880 -3.50 -11.72 14.15
N VAL A 881 -4.67 -12.35 14.05
CA VAL A 881 -5.08 -13.11 12.85
C VAL A 881 -5.26 -12.18 11.65
N ILE A 882 -5.93 -11.03 11.83
CA ILE A 882 -6.12 -10.03 10.78
C ILE A 882 -4.77 -9.55 10.22
N ASN A 883 -3.82 -9.20 11.09
CA ASN A 883 -2.50 -8.71 10.68
C ASN A 883 -1.62 -9.81 10.05
N GLU A 884 -1.68 -11.04 10.56
CA GLU A 884 -0.85 -12.17 10.09
C GLU A 884 -1.17 -12.56 8.64
N TYR A 885 -2.46 -12.53 8.28
CA TYR A 885 -2.94 -12.94 6.95
C TYR A 885 -3.30 -11.75 6.03
N GLY A 886 -3.46 -10.54 6.57
CA GLY A 886 -3.78 -9.33 5.81
C GLY A 886 -5.27 -9.18 5.47
N PHE A 887 -6.16 -9.71 6.30
CA PHE A 887 -7.61 -9.65 6.07
C PHE A 887 -8.19 -8.22 6.15
N ASP A 888 -9.24 -7.94 5.38
CA ASP A 888 -9.96 -6.65 5.36
C ASP A 888 -10.93 -6.48 6.56
N GLY A 889 -11.17 -7.53 7.35
CA GLY A 889 -12.13 -7.51 8.45
C GLY A 889 -12.58 -8.89 8.92
N LEU A 890 -13.67 -8.93 9.69
CA LEU A 890 -14.22 -10.13 10.32
C LEU A 890 -15.72 -10.30 10.05
N ASP A 891 -16.14 -11.54 9.85
CA ASP A 891 -17.52 -12.00 9.76
C ASP A 891 -17.91 -12.79 11.02
N ILE A 892 -19.08 -12.53 11.60
CA ILE A 892 -19.60 -13.27 12.77
C ILE A 892 -20.57 -14.34 12.28
N ASP A 893 -20.17 -15.60 12.34
CA ASP A 893 -20.96 -16.77 11.91
C ASP A 893 -21.26 -17.68 13.10
N TRP A 894 -21.76 -17.10 14.19
CA TRP A 894 -22.07 -17.81 15.44
C TRP A 894 -23.42 -18.53 15.31
N GLU A 895 -23.43 -19.81 15.65
CA GLU A 895 -24.59 -20.69 15.65
C GLU A 895 -24.71 -21.50 16.95
N SER A 896 -25.89 -22.06 17.22
CA SER A 896 -26.16 -22.99 18.33
C SER A 896 -25.61 -22.52 19.71
N GLU A 897 -24.76 -23.30 20.38
CA GLU A 897 -24.30 -23.04 21.75
C GLU A 897 -23.59 -21.69 21.91
N SER A 898 -22.86 -21.22 20.89
CA SER A 898 -22.13 -19.94 20.93
C SER A 898 -23.03 -18.73 21.17
N LEU A 899 -24.30 -18.79 20.75
CA LEU A 899 -25.27 -17.70 20.90
C LEU A 899 -25.90 -17.59 22.29
N LYS A 900 -25.71 -18.59 23.17
CA LYS A 900 -26.35 -18.65 24.49
C LYS A 900 -25.73 -17.71 25.54
N SER A 901 -24.51 -17.22 25.31
CA SER A 901 -23.84 -16.30 26.24
C SER A 901 -23.96 -14.84 25.80
N SER A 902 -24.90 -14.10 26.41
CA SER A 902 -25.01 -12.65 26.23
C SER A 902 -23.71 -11.90 26.59
N GLU A 903 -22.98 -12.36 27.61
CA GLU A 903 -21.65 -11.82 27.96
C GLU A 903 -20.68 -11.97 26.78
N SER A 904 -20.56 -13.17 26.20
CA SER A 904 -19.64 -13.44 25.09
C SER A 904 -19.97 -12.61 23.85
N LYS A 905 -21.25 -12.43 23.54
CA LYS A 905 -21.72 -11.58 22.43
C LYS A 905 -21.38 -10.11 22.66
N ASN A 906 -21.63 -9.58 23.85
CA ASN A 906 -21.28 -8.20 24.22
C ASN A 906 -19.76 -7.95 24.17
N VAL A 907 -18.96 -8.83 24.78
CA VAL A 907 -17.49 -8.76 24.79
C VAL A 907 -16.92 -8.77 23.37
N THR A 908 -17.48 -9.63 22.51
CA THR A 908 -17.10 -9.70 21.09
C THR A 908 -17.48 -8.42 20.34
N ALA A 909 -18.68 -7.90 20.56
CA ALA A 909 -19.13 -6.64 19.95
C ALA A 909 -18.26 -5.45 20.38
N GLU A 910 -17.88 -5.36 21.65
CA GLU A 910 -16.97 -4.31 22.15
C GLU A 910 -15.56 -4.42 21.56
N ALA A 911 -14.98 -5.63 21.53
CA ALA A 911 -13.69 -5.86 20.91
C ALA A 911 -13.67 -5.44 19.42
N LEU A 912 -14.73 -5.75 18.66
CA LEU A 912 -14.84 -5.39 17.26
C LEU A 912 -15.06 -3.89 17.03
N LYS A 913 -15.83 -3.20 17.89
CA LYS A 913 -15.95 -1.73 17.85
C LYS A 913 -14.59 -1.05 18.01
N GLU A 914 -13.85 -1.43 19.05
CA GLU A 914 -12.53 -0.87 19.28
C GLU A 914 -11.55 -1.15 18.14
N LEU A 915 -11.59 -2.34 17.51
CA LEU A 915 -10.80 -2.61 16.33
C LEU A 915 -11.19 -1.70 15.16
N LYS A 916 -12.48 -1.53 14.90
CA LYS A 916 -12.93 -0.69 13.78
C LYS A 916 -12.54 0.77 13.95
N ASP A 917 -12.64 1.32 15.17
CA ASP A 917 -12.16 2.67 15.47
C ASP A 917 -10.63 2.79 15.40
N GLU A 918 -9.90 1.77 15.86
CA GLU A 918 -8.43 1.74 15.82
C GLU A 918 -7.92 1.71 14.37
N TYR A 919 -8.43 0.82 13.52
CA TYR A 919 -8.09 0.76 12.09
C TYR A 919 -8.48 2.06 11.35
N LYS A 920 -9.65 2.63 11.66
CA LYS A 920 -10.09 3.93 11.13
C LYS A 920 -9.15 5.06 11.55
N SER A 921 -8.59 5.03 12.77
CA SER A 921 -7.57 5.98 13.22
C SER A 921 -6.24 5.83 12.47
N GLU A 922 -5.91 4.61 12.02
CA GLU A 922 -4.78 4.31 11.13
C GLU A 922 -5.06 4.69 9.65
N GLY A 923 -6.27 5.13 9.31
CA GLY A 923 -6.67 5.42 7.93
C GLY A 923 -6.98 4.18 7.09
N LYS A 924 -7.29 3.05 7.74
CA LYS A 924 -7.67 1.77 7.13
C LYS A 924 -9.17 1.53 7.31
N ASP A 925 -9.79 0.85 6.35
CA ASP A 925 -11.10 0.26 6.55
C ASP A 925 -10.96 -1.05 7.36
N PHE A 926 -11.94 -1.35 8.21
CA PHE A 926 -12.09 -2.64 8.87
C PHE A 926 -13.56 -3.06 8.76
N ILE A 927 -13.78 -4.21 8.10
CA ILE A 927 -15.11 -4.70 7.77
C ILE A 927 -15.66 -5.55 8.92
N ILE A 928 -16.93 -5.36 9.26
CA ILE A 928 -17.68 -6.19 10.21
C ILE A 928 -18.95 -6.67 9.53
N THR A 929 -19.09 -7.99 9.39
CA THR A 929 -20.30 -8.64 8.85
C THR A 929 -20.86 -9.66 9.83
N MET A 930 -22.07 -10.13 9.57
CA MET A 930 -22.70 -11.19 10.36
C MET A 930 -23.49 -12.13 9.44
N ALA A 931 -23.44 -13.42 9.74
CA ALA A 931 -24.09 -14.50 8.99
C ALA A 931 -25.12 -15.29 9.82
N PRO A 932 -26.09 -14.63 10.49
CA PRO A 932 -27.05 -15.32 11.34
C PRO A 932 -27.93 -16.30 10.55
N GLU A 933 -28.17 -17.51 11.08
CA GLU A 933 -29.33 -18.27 10.64
C GLU A 933 -30.61 -17.45 10.86
N PHE A 934 -31.50 -17.40 9.87
CA PHE A 934 -32.67 -16.53 9.92
C PHE A 934 -33.62 -16.73 11.13
N PRO A 935 -33.75 -17.93 11.76
CA PRO A 935 -34.55 -18.06 12.98
C PRO A 935 -34.02 -17.21 14.14
N TYR A 936 -32.71 -16.97 14.22
CA TYR A 936 -32.07 -16.14 15.25
C TYR A 936 -32.26 -14.64 15.03
N LEU A 937 -32.87 -14.23 13.93
CA LEU A 937 -33.35 -12.86 13.68
C LEU A 937 -34.77 -12.61 14.17
N ARG A 938 -35.43 -13.60 14.80
CA ARG A 938 -36.76 -13.42 15.42
C ARG A 938 -36.66 -12.95 16.87
N LYS A 939 -37.47 -11.93 17.22
CA LYS A 939 -37.69 -11.44 18.58
C LYS A 939 -38.32 -12.47 19.53
N ILE A 940 -38.91 -13.55 19.01
CA ILE A 940 -39.61 -14.57 19.82
C ILE A 940 -38.70 -15.73 20.29
N LYS A 941 -37.45 -15.83 19.81
CA LYS A 941 -36.51 -16.90 20.17
C LYS A 941 -35.42 -16.47 21.18
N GLU A 942 -35.67 -15.45 22.01
CA GLU A 942 -34.65 -14.94 22.95
C GLU A 942 -34.11 -16.00 23.94
N ALA A 943 -34.92 -17.02 24.27
CA ALA A 943 -34.54 -18.09 25.20
C ALA A 943 -33.57 -19.14 24.63
N ASP A 944 -33.51 -19.32 23.31
CA ASP A 944 -32.73 -20.38 22.65
C ASP A 944 -31.37 -19.88 22.10
N GLY A 945 -31.04 -18.62 22.36
CA GLY A 945 -29.97 -17.88 21.69
C GLY A 945 -30.49 -17.08 20.49
N ASN A 946 -30.03 -15.84 20.34
CA ASN A 946 -30.35 -14.97 19.21
C ASN A 946 -29.21 -13.98 18.92
N TYR A 947 -29.34 -13.20 17.83
CA TYR A 947 -28.37 -12.19 17.41
C TYR A 947 -28.60 -10.78 18.00
N LYS A 948 -29.54 -10.60 18.93
CA LYS A 948 -29.97 -9.27 19.40
C LYS A 948 -28.81 -8.44 19.94
N GLU A 949 -27.97 -9.02 20.79
CA GLU A 949 -26.84 -8.32 21.40
C GLU A 949 -25.75 -7.95 20.38
N PHE A 950 -25.59 -8.72 19.30
CA PHE A 950 -24.72 -8.32 18.18
C PHE A 950 -25.33 -7.18 17.37
N LEU A 951 -26.63 -7.24 17.07
CA LEU A 951 -27.35 -6.19 16.33
C LEU A 951 -27.31 -4.85 17.09
N ASP A 952 -27.67 -4.85 18.37
CA ASP A 952 -27.66 -3.66 19.23
C ASP A 952 -26.22 -3.21 19.54
N GLY A 953 -25.32 -4.15 19.83
CA GLY A 953 -23.95 -3.89 20.24
C GLY A 953 -23.04 -3.38 19.13
N LEU A 954 -23.36 -3.66 17.86
CA LEU A 954 -22.64 -3.25 16.67
C LEU A 954 -23.41 -2.24 15.80
N ASP A 955 -24.54 -1.70 16.24
CA ASP A 955 -25.25 -0.68 15.46
C ASP A 955 -24.35 0.54 15.17
N GLY A 956 -24.42 1.04 13.94
CA GLY A 956 -23.46 2.00 13.39
C GLY A 956 -22.09 1.43 12.98
N TYR A 957 -21.69 0.25 13.46
CA TYR A 957 -20.38 -0.37 13.18
C TYR A 957 -20.41 -1.50 12.14
N TYR A 958 -21.43 -2.36 12.10
CA TYR A 958 -21.51 -3.40 11.07
C TYR A 958 -21.74 -2.80 9.68
N ASP A 959 -21.09 -3.36 8.65
CA ASP A 959 -21.19 -2.87 7.27
C ASP A 959 -22.39 -3.48 6.54
N TRP A 960 -22.60 -4.79 6.71
CA TRP A 960 -23.81 -5.49 6.27
C TRP A 960 -24.01 -6.79 7.05
N ILE A 961 -25.17 -7.42 6.84
CA ILE A 961 -25.57 -8.71 7.39
C ILE A 961 -26.03 -9.57 6.22
N ASN A 962 -25.56 -10.81 6.19
CA ASN A 962 -25.86 -11.81 5.17
C ASN A 962 -26.47 -13.06 5.83
N PRO A 963 -27.76 -13.04 6.23
CA PRO A 963 -28.37 -14.14 6.95
C PRO A 963 -28.44 -15.41 6.10
N GLN A 964 -28.22 -16.55 6.74
CA GLN A 964 -28.36 -17.86 6.12
C GLN A 964 -29.86 -18.17 5.95
N PHE A 965 -30.36 -18.19 4.71
CA PHE A 965 -31.74 -18.58 4.33
C PHE A 965 -31.81 -20.04 3.82
N TYR A 966 -30.82 -20.85 4.20
CA TYR A 966 -30.69 -22.28 3.92
C TYR A 966 -30.65 -23.06 5.25
N ASN A 967 -30.70 -24.40 5.20
CA ASN A 967 -30.67 -25.35 6.32
C ASN A 967 -31.74 -25.24 7.43
N GLY A 968 -32.51 -24.15 7.53
CA GLY A 968 -33.41 -23.79 8.64
C GLY A 968 -34.64 -24.69 8.94
N TRP A 969 -34.56 -26.00 8.74
CA TRP A 969 -35.38 -27.03 9.39
C TRP A 969 -36.92 -26.88 9.34
N GLY A 970 -37.46 -26.23 8.31
CA GLY A 970 -38.90 -25.98 8.14
C GLY A 970 -39.41 -24.67 8.78
N ASP A 971 -38.51 -23.82 9.29
CA ASP A 971 -38.80 -22.42 9.56
C ASP A 971 -39.00 -21.64 8.22
N GLY A 972 -39.65 -20.49 8.24
CA GLY A 972 -40.21 -19.87 7.03
C GLY A 972 -40.74 -18.45 7.21
N VAL A 973 -41.72 -18.05 6.40
CA VAL A 973 -42.37 -16.73 6.47
C VAL A 973 -43.87 -16.85 6.27
N LEU A 974 -44.63 -16.21 7.16
CA LEU A 974 -46.08 -16.06 7.04
C LEU A 974 -46.40 -14.90 6.08
N VAL A 975 -47.23 -15.12 5.05
CA VAL A 975 -47.68 -14.05 4.14
C VAL A 975 -48.72 -13.16 4.85
N GLU A 976 -48.30 -12.01 5.35
CA GLU A 976 -49.11 -11.24 6.31
C GLU A 976 -50.24 -10.41 5.69
N THR A 977 -50.06 -9.89 4.47
CA THR A 977 -50.99 -8.92 3.87
C THR A 977 -51.63 -9.43 2.59
N SER A 978 -52.84 -8.96 2.29
CA SER A 978 -53.54 -9.27 1.04
C SER A 978 -52.81 -8.70 -0.19
N GLU A 979 -52.02 -7.64 0.00
CA GLU A 979 -51.16 -7.05 -1.03
C GLU A 979 -49.97 -7.98 -1.35
N ASP A 980 -49.22 -8.40 -0.32
CA ASP A 980 -48.12 -9.36 -0.45
C ASP A 980 -48.61 -10.67 -1.08
N ALA A 981 -49.80 -11.14 -0.69
CA ALA A 981 -50.44 -12.31 -1.24
C ALA A 981 -50.76 -12.16 -2.74
N LYS A 982 -51.37 -11.04 -3.13
CA LYS A 982 -51.67 -10.72 -4.53
C LYS A 982 -50.40 -10.57 -5.38
N LYS A 983 -49.34 -10.03 -4.80
CA LYS A 983 -48.06 -9.74 -5.48
C LYS A 983 -47.17 -10.97 -5.65
N THR A 984 -47.17 -11.88 -4.67
CA THR A 984 -46.46 -13.17 -4.73
C THR A 984 -47.26 -14.27 -5.43
N GLY A 985 -48.59 -14.17 -5.44
CA GLY A 985 -49.47 -15.27 -5.85
C GLY A 985 -49.55 -16.40 -4.82
N VAL A 986 -49.13 -16.14 -3.57
CA VAL A 986 -49.29 -17.03 -2.42
C VAL A 986 -50.47 -16.54 -1.59
N GLN A 987 -51.30 -17.44 -1.07
CA GLN A 987 -52.47 -17.04 -0.28
C GLN A 987 -52.05 -16.32 1.03
N GLN A 988 -52.82 -15.30 1.43
CA GLN A 988 -52.59 -14.61 2.71
C GLN A 988 -52.76 -15.59 3.88
N ASN A 989 -51.93 -15.45 4.91
CA ASN A 989 -51.81 -16.34 6.06
C ASN A 989 -51.28 -17.76 5.71
N THR A 990 -50.76 -17.98 4.50
CA THR A 990 -49.95 -19.16 4.20
C THR A 990 -48.54 -18.97 4.76
N TYR A 991 -47.98 -20.04 5.32
CA TYR A 991 -46.58 -20.11 5.72
C TYR A 991 -45.78 -20.79 4.60
N ILE A 992 -44.69 -20.17 4.15
CA ILE A 992 -43.80 -20.73 3.11
C ILE A 992 -42.37 -20.81 3.63
N THR A 993 -41.65 -21.86 3.24
CA THR A 993 -40.26 -22.11 3.64
C THR A 993 -39.35 -22.12 2.41
N ASN A 994 -38.03 -22.20 2.63
CA ASN A 994 -37.07 -22.45 1.55
C ASN A 994 -37.20 -23.84 0.90
N ASP A 995 -37.95 -24.78 1.51
CA ASP A 995 -38.22 -26.10 0.94
C ASP A 995 -39.29 -26.08 -0.15
N ASN A 996 -40.12 -25.05 -0.19
CA ASN A 996 -41.08 -24.85 -1.26
C ASN A 996 -40.32 -24.38 -2.52
N VAL A 997 -39.71 -25.32 -3.26
CA VAL A 997 -38.86 -25.06 -4.45
C VAL A 997 -39.49 -24.05 -5.40
N ASP A 998 -40.75 -24.28 -5.81
CA ASP A 998 -41.54 -23.41 -6.70
C ASP A 998 -41.87 -22.02 -6.12
N LYS A 999 -41.51 -21.75 -4.85
CA LYS A 999 -41.78 -20.52 -4.09
C LYS A 999 -40.54 -19.91 -3.43
N ARG A 1000 -39.33 -20.37 -3.76
CA ARG A 1000 -38.09 -19.80 -3.20
C ARG A 1000 -37.93 -18.31 -3.52
N GLY A 1001 -38.33 -17.86 -4.70
CA GLY A 1001 -38.30 -16.44 -5.06
C GLY A 1001 -39.24 -15.57 -4.21
N GLU A 1002 -40.46 -16.06 -3.95
CA GLU A 1002 -41.42 -15.43 -3.05
C GLU A 1002 -40.94 -15.46 -1.59
N PHE A 1003 -40.36 -16.57 -1.13
CA PHE A 1003 -39.76 -16.70 0.20
C PHE A 1003 -38.62 -15.70 0.41
N TYR A 1004 -37.63 -15.65 -0.50
CA TYR A 1004 -36.53 -14.69 -0.42
C TYR A 1004 -37.00 -13.22 -0.45
N TYR A 1005 -38.01 -12.90 -1.27
CA TYR A 1005 -38.63 -11.56 -1.29
C TYR A 1005 -39.30 -11.21 0.04
N LEU A 1006 -40.16 -12.09 0.58
CA LEU A 1006 -40.94 -11.79 1.80
C LEU A 1006 -40.04 -11.72 3.04
N MET A 1007 -39.09 -12.65 3.17
CA MET A 1007 -38.07 -12.62 4.22
C MET A 1007 -37.29 -11.30 4.21
N SER A 1008 -36.75 -10.92 3.05
CA SER A 1008 -36.00 -9.67 2.90
C SER A 1008 -36.89 -8.47 3.22
N LYS A 1009 -38.07 -8.36 2.61
CA LYS A 1009 -39.03 -7.27 2.84
C LYS A 1009 -39.38 -7.09 4.32
N TYR A 1010 -39.69 -8.17 5.03
CA TYR A 1010 -40.12 -8.07 6.42
C TYR A 1010 -38.97 -7.76 7.38
N ILE A 1011 -37.74 -8.19 7.07
CA ILE A 1011 -36.53 -7.80 7.81
C ILE A 1011 -36.11 -6.35 7.50
N THR A 1012 -36.32 -5.85 6.28
CA THR A 1012 -35.75 -4.54 5.89
C THR A 1012 -36.69 -3.35 5.95
N SER A 1013 -38.01 -3.55 5.86
CA SER A 1013 -38.97 -2.44 5.70
C SER A 1013 -40.28 -2.60 6.47
N LYS A 1014 -40.36 -3.50 7.46
CA LYS A 1014 -41.61 -3.79 8.19
C LYS A 1014 -41.36 -4.01 9.69
N PRO A 1015 -41.12 -2.97 10.50
CA PRO A 1015 -40.76 -3.10 11.93
C PRO A 1015 -41.79 -3.81 12.80
N ASN A 1016 -43.07 -3.73 12.41
CA ASN A 1016 -44.21 -4.31 13.12
C ASN A 1016 -44.81 -5.50 12.33
N ASN A 1017 -43.94 -6.40 11.86
CA ASN A 1017 -44.34 -7.62 11.14
C ASN A 1017 -44.78 -8.72 12.14
N GLN A 1018 -45.81 -9.49 11.78
CA GLN A 1018 -46.29 -10.66 12.53
C GLN A 1018 -45.24 -11.78 12.61
N ASN A 1019 -44.31 -11.84 11.65
CA ASN A 1019 -43.16 -12.75 11.67
C ASN A 1019 -42.14 -12.44 12.80
N GLY A 1020 -42.24 -11.29 13.47
CA GLY A 1020 -41.43 -10.93 14.63
C GLY A 1020 -39.95 -10.66 14.36
N PHE A 1021 -39.54 -10.32 13.13
CA PHE A 1021 -38.12 -10.09 12.83
C PHE A 1021 -37.54 -8.79 13.44
N TYR A 1022 -36.25 -8.79 13.78
CA TYR A 1022 -35.46 -7.56 13.95
C TYR A 1022 -35.37 -6.81 12.60
N GLN A 1023 -35.04 -5.52 12.64
CA GLN A 1023 -34.90 -4.71 11.43
C GLN A 1023 -33.43 -4.49 11.07
N ILE A 1024 -33.12 -4.62 9.78
CA ILE A 1024 -31.79 -4.39 9.21
C ILE A 1024 -31.97 -3.43 8.03
N PRO A 1025 -31.21 -2.32 7.91
CA PRO A 1025 -31.31 -1.44 6.75
C PRO A 1025 -31.12 -2.21 5.43
N ALA A 1026 -31.95 -1.95 4.42
CA ALA A 1026 -31.94 -2.72 3.17
C ALA A 1026 -30.56 -2.72 2.48
N ASP A 1027 -29.89 -1.57 2.50
CA ASP A 1027 -28.53 -1.36 1.97
C ASP A 1027 -27.42 -2.09 2.75
N LYS A 1028 -27.75 -2.57 3.95
CA LYS A 1028 -26.93 -3.44 4.79
C LYS A 1028 -27.42 -4.88 4.80
N PHE A 1029 -28.34 -5.25 3.90
CA PHE A 1029 -28.94 -6.58 3.86
C PHE A 1029 -28.52 -7.36 2.59
N ILE A 1030 -28.08 -8.60 2.78
CA ILE A 1030 -27.69 -9.55 1.74
C ILE A 1030 -28.47 -10.85 1.92
N ILE A 1031 -28.97 -11.46 0.84
CA ILE A 1031 -29.61 -12.79 0.90
C ILE A 1031 -28.53 -13.88 0.89
N GLY A 1032 -28.39 -14.65 1.96
CA GLY A 1032 -27.55 -15.85 1.98
C GLY A 1032 -28.33 -17.09 1.56
N ALA A 1033 -27.93 -17.77 0.49
CA ALA A 1033 -28.53 -19.02 0.04
C ALA A 1033 -27.42 -20.07 -0.21
N SER A 1034 -27.69 -21.35 0.03
CA SER A 1034 -26.74 -22.41 -0.33
C SER A 1034 -26.53 -22.45 -1.85
N THR A 1035 -25.29 -22.74 -2.27
CA THR A 1035 -24.89 -22.69 -3.68
C THR A 1035 -25.74 -23.63 -4.53
N ASN A 1036 -25.87 -24.86 -4.07
CA ASN A 1036 -26.63 -25.95 -4.65
C ASN A 1036 -27.16 -26.85 -3.51
N GLU A 1037 -28.02 -27.83 -3.81
CA GLU A 1037 -28.62 -28.67 -2.76
C GLU A 1037 -27.60 -29.49 -1.94
N PRO A 1038 -26.48 -30.00 -2.51
CA PRO A 1038 -25.39 -30.57 -1.72
C PRO A 1038 -24.80 -29.62 -0.68
N ALA A 1039 -24.67 -28.33 -1.00
CA ALA A 1039 -24.10 -27.33 -0.10
C ALA A 1039 -25.00 -26.99 1.10
N GLY A 1040 -26.32 -27.19 0.96
CA GLY A 1040 -27.28 -26.92 2.01
C GLY A 1040 -28.71 -26.97 1.50
N ARG A 1041 -29.63 -27.37 2.36
CA ARG A 1041 -31.07 -27.47 2.04
C ARG A 1041 -31.65 -26.08 1.78
N GLY A 1042 -32.30 -25.90 0.63
CA GLY A 1042 -32.87 -24.59 0.25
C GLY A 1042 -32.00 -23.80 -0.72
N ALA A 1043 -31.44 -24.47 -1.73
CA ALA A 1043 -30.51 -23.90 -2.68
C ALA A 1043 -31.06 -22.70 -3.48
N GLY A 1044 -30.18 -21.76 -3.78
CA GLY A 1044 -30.46 -20.69 -4.72
C GLY A 1044 -30.76 -21.20 -6.13
N SER A 1045 -31.51 -20.41 -6.90
CA SER A 1045 -31.63 -20.59 -8.35
C SER A 1045 -31.72 -19.24 -9.04
N LYS A 1046 -31.34 -19.21 -10.33
CA LYS A 1046 -31.51 -18.06 -11.21
C LYS A 1046 -32.93 -17.49 -11.16
N GLU A 1047 -33.94 -18.35 -11.25
CA GLU A 1047 -35.35 -17.98 -11.29
C GLU A 1047 -35.79 -17.38 -9.95
N ALA A 1048 -35.37 -17.99 -8.83
CA ALA A 1048 -35.66 -17.51 -7.49
C ALA A 1048 -35.03 -16.13 -7.23
N PHE A 1049 -33.76 -15.93 -7.58
CA PHE A 1049 -33.08 -14.64 -7.41
C PHE A 1049 -33.67 -13.55 -8.32
N ASN A 1050 -33.91 -13.83 -9.60
CA ASN A 1050 -34.58 -12.90 -10.51
C ASN A 1050 -35.97 -12.51 -10.01
N LYS A 1051 -36.76 -13.47 -9.52
CA LYS A 1051 -38.09 -13.23 -8.95
C LYS A 1051 -38.01 -12.35 -7.70
N ALA A 1052 -37.13 -12.68 -6.76
CA ALA A 1052 -36.97 -11.92 -5.52
C ALA A 1052 -36.51 -10.48 -5.78
N TYR A 1053 -35.46 -10.31 -6.60
CA TYR A 1053 -34.89 -9.01 -6.97
C TYR A 1053 -35.92 -8.09 -7.64
N ASN A 1054 -36.68 -8.60 -8.62
CA ASN A 1054 -37.73 -7.82 -9.29
C ASN A 1054 -38.86 -7.42 -8.34
N LEU A 1055 -39.27 -8.31 -7.42
CA LEU A 1055 -40.29 -8.00 -6.43
C LEU A 1055 -39.82 -6.94 -5.43
N LEU A 1056 -38.60 -7.05 -4.89
CA LEU A 1056 -38.00 -6.06 -3.98
C LEU A 1056 -37.86 -4.69 -4.64
N ASN A 1057 -37.31 -4.62 -5.86
CA ASN A 1057 -37.18 -3.36 -6.59
C ASN A 1057 -38.54 -2.71 -6.90
N SER A 1058 -39.58 -3.50 -7.15
CA SER A 1058 -40.93 -2.98 -7.37
C SER A 1058 -41.62 -2.45 -6.09
N ASP A 1059 -41.06 -2.70 -4.91
CA ASP A 1059 -41.41 -2.03 -3.64
C ASP A 1059 -40.45 -0.87 -3.30
N GLY A 1060 -39.45 -0.59 -4.15
CA GLY A 1060 -38.38 0.38 -3.86
C GLY A 1060 -37.35 -0.13 -2.85
N ILE A 1061 -37.36 -1.42 -2.49
CA ILE A 1061 -36.45 -2.03 -1.53
C ILE A 1061 -35.18 -2.47 -2.28
N LYS A 1062 -34.09 -1.71 -2.11
CA LYS A 1062 -32.78 -2.04 -2.68
C LYS A 1062 -31.91 -2.75 -1.65
N ILE A 1063 -31.75 -4.06 -1.82
CA ILE A 1063 -30.82 -4.88 -1.03
C ILE A 1063 -29.41 -4.86 -1.65
N ARG A 1064 -28.39 -5.21 -0.85
CA ARG A 1064 -26.97 -5.09 -1.20
C ARG A 1064 -26.43 -6.20 -2.12
N GLY A 1065 -27.05 -7.39 -2.10
CA GLY A 1065 -26.64 -8.49 -2.98
C GLY A 1065 -26.91 -9.89 -2.41
N LEU A 1066 -26.02 -10.84 -2.74
CA LEU A 1066 -26.13 -12.26 -2.37
C LEU A 1066 -24.91 -12.74 -1.57
N MET A 1067 -25.11 -13.77 -0.76
CA MET A 1067 -24.08 -14.56 -0.10
C MET A 1067 -24.29 -16.04 -0.43
N THR A 1068 -23.22 -16.84 -0.48
CA THR A 1068 -23.38 -18.30 -0.56
C THR A 1068 -22.35 -19.12 0.22
N TRP A 1069 -22.85 -20.20 0.80
CA TRP A 1069 -22.07 -21.36 1.20
C TRP A 1069 -22.13 -22.39 0.06
N SER A 1070 -21.05 -22.68 -0.66
CA SER A 1070 -19.71 -22.06 -0.61
C SER A 1070 -19.11 -21.86 -2.02
N ILE A 1071 -17.99 -21.13 -2.10
CA ILE A 1071 -17.20 -20.98 -3.33
C ILE A 1071 -16.74 -22.33 -3.87
N LEU A 1072 -16.45 -23.31 -3.01
CA LEU A 1072 -15.97 -24.63 -3.43
C LEU A 1072 -17.09 -25.45 -4.10
N PHE A 1073 -18.34 -25.30 -3.66
CA PHE A 1073 -19.51 -25.85 -4.36
C PHE A 1073 -19.78 -25.15 -5.70
N ASP A 1074 -19.51 -23.83 -5.82
CA ASP A 1074 -19.70 -23.12 -7.10
C ASP A 1074 -18.55 -23.42 -8.08
N ALA A 1075 -17.35 -23.70 -7.56
CA ALA A 1075 -16.17 -24.10 -8.32
C ALA A 1075 -16.20 -25.58 -8.80
N PHE A 1076 -17.21 -26.36 -8.39
CA PHE A 1076 -17.44 -27.72 -8.90
C PHE A 1076 -18.00 -27.71 -10.32
N GLU A 1077 -17.71 -28.76 -11.09
CA GLU A 1077 -18.36 -29.04 -12.37
C GLU A 1077 -18.61 -30.55 -12.49
N GLY A 1078 -19.85 -30.92 -12.83
CA GLY A 1078 -20.25 -32.31 -12.94
C GLY A 1078 -21.67 -32.56 -12.46
N MET A 1079 -22.07 -33.82 -12.42
CA MET A 1079 -23.40 -34.20 -11.96
C MET A 1079 -23.49 -34.15 -10.42
N ILE A 1080 -24.55 -33.55 -9.90
CA ILE A 1080 -24.85 -33.45 -8.47
C ILE A 1080 -26.26 -34.00 -8.15
N PRO A 1081 -26.53 -34.35 -6.89
CA PRO A 1081 -27.88 -34.59 -6.37
C PRO A 1081 -28.82 -33.39 -6.52
N ASP A 1082 -30.12 -33.69 -6.65
CA ASP A 1082 -31.24 -32.73 -6.67
C ASP A 1082 -31.77 -32.39 -5.26
N THR A 1083 -31.15 -32.93 -4.22
CA THR A 1083 -31.65 -32.94 -2.84
C THR A 1083 -30.51 -32.95 -1.83
N TYR A 1084 -30.65 -32.19 -0.74
CA TYR A 1084 -29.68 -32.16 0.36
C TYR A 1084 -29.51 -33.55 1.00
N GLY A 1085 -28.26 -33.96 1.23
CA GLY A 1085 -27.92 -35.30 1.72
C GLY A 1085 -28.11 -36.44 0.70
N GLY A 1086 -28.55 -36.14 -0.53
CA GLY A 1086 -28.62 -37.11 -1.61
C GLY A 1086 -27.24 -37.57 -2.07
N THR A 1087 -27.17 -38.77 -2.64
CA THR A 1087 -25.94 -39.35 -3.22
C THR A 1087 -26.08 -39.71 -4.70
N GLU A 1088 -27.30 -39.66 -5.24
CA GLU A 1088 -27.60 -39.98 -6.64
C GLU A 1088 -27.38 -38.75 -7.54
N PRO A 1089 -26.45 -38.78 -8.50
CA PRO A 1089 -26.19 -37.67 -9.42
C PRO A 1089 -27.32 -37.54 -10.45
N LYS A 1090 -28.07 -36.43 -10.44
CA LYS A 1090 -29.26 -36.22 -11.27
C LYS A 1090 -29.24 -34.95 -12.12
N ILE A 1091 -28.60 -33.88 -11.66
CA ILE A 1091 -28.56 -32.59 -12.38
C ILE A 1091 -27.12 -32.21 -12.70
N MET A 1092 -26.88 -31.65 -13.89
CA MET A 1092 -25.55 -31.15 -14.27
C MET A 1092 -25.33 -29.79 -13.65
N TRP A 1093 -24.32 -29.69 -12.78
CA TRP A 1093 -23.82 -28.43 -12.24
C TRP A 1093 -22.65 -27.92 -13.09
N TYR A 1094 -22.72 -26.65 -13.49
CA TYR A 1094 -21.68 -25.97 -14.24
C TYR A 1094 -20.88 -25.04 -13.33
N ARG A 1095 -19.56 -24.97 -13.54
CA ARG A 1095 -18.70 -24.12 -12.73
C ARG A 1095 -19.15 -22.67 -12.79
N TRP A 1096 -19.16 -22.00 -11.63
CA TRP A 1096 -19.55 -20.60 -11.45
C TRP A 1096 -21.01 -20.28 -11.80
N SER A 1097 -21.91 -21.25 -11.65
CA SER A 1097 -23.36 -21.04 -11.89
C SER A 1097 -23.93 -19.97 -10.97
N TYR A 1098 -23.60 -19.99 -9.67
CA TYR A 1098 -24.10 -19.03 -8.69
C TYR A 1098 -23.56 -17.62 -8.95
N SER A 1099 -22.24 -17.48 -9.19
CA SER A 1099 -21.64 -16.20 -9.60
C SER A 1099 -22.29 -15.64 -10.88
N LYS A 1100 -22.68 -16.51 -11.82
CA LYS A 1100 -23.37 -16.10 -13.05
C LYS A 1100 -24.82 -15.68 -12.79
N TRP A 1101 -25.55 -16.37 -11.91
CA TRP A 1101 -26.92 -16.01 -11.57
C TRP A 1101 -27.00 -14.67 -10.82
N PHE A 1102 -25.99 -14.36 -10.02
CA PHE A 1102 -25.81 -13.02 -9.44
C PHE A 1102 -25.66 -11.95 -10.54
N ASP A 1103 -24.76 -12.16 -11.51
CA ASP A 1103 -24.57 -11.26 -12.66
C ASP A 1103 -25.85 -11.07 -13.49
N GLU A 1104 -26.65 -12.13 -13.66
CA GLU A 1104 -27.89 -12.11 -14.43
C GLU A 1104 -29.05 -11.45 -13.68
N SER A 1105 -29.08 -11.53 -12.34
CA SER A 1105 -30.17 -10.97 -11.51
C SER A 1105 -29.86 -9.53 -11.06
N PHE A 1106 -28.69 -9.31 -10.46
CA PHE A 1106 -28.27 -8.01 -9.92
C PHE A 1106 -27.53 -7.16 -10.96
N GLY A 1107 -27.14 -7.74 -12.11
CA GLY A 1107 -26.44 -7.05 -13.18
C GLY A 1107 -24.93 -7.01 -12.95
N LYS A 1108 -24.17 -7.63 -13.85
CA LYS A 1108 -22.69 -7.72 -13.79
C LYS A 1108 -22.00 -6.40 -13.48
N LEU A 1109 -20.98 -6.44 -12.61
CA LEU A 1109 -20.02 -5.36 -12.41
C LEU A 1109 -19.32 -5.02 -13.74
N GLN A 1110 -19.48 -3.79 -14.24
CA GLN A 1110 -18.92 -3.42 -15.54
C GLN A 1110 -17.41 -3.18 -15.46
N ASP A 1111 -16.64 -4.21 -15.82
CA ASP A 1111 -15.24 -4.03 -16.22
C ASP A 1111 -15.18 -3.31 -17.57
N ASN A 1112 -14.80 -2.03 -17.53
CA ASN A 1112 -14.27 -1.37 -18.71
C ASN A 1112 -12.84 -1.89 -18.95
N VAL A 1113 -12.59 -2.34 -20.18
CA VAL A 1113 -11.28 -2.68 -20.77
C VAL A 1113 -10.35 -1.47 -20.78
#